data_AF-A0A2V9MNH0-F1
#
_entry.id   AF-A0A2V9MNH0-F1
#
_cell.length_a   1.000
_cell.length_b   1.000
_cell.length_c   1.000
_cell.angle_alpha   90.00
_cell.angle_beta   90.00
_cell.angle_gamma   90.00
#
_symmetry.space_group_name_H-M   'P 1'
#
loop_
_entity.id
_entity.type
_entity.pdbx_description
1 polymer ?
#
loop_
_entity_poly.entity_id
_entity_poly.type
_entity_poly.pdbx_seq_one_letter_code
_entity_poly.pdbx_strand_id
1 'polypeptide(L)'
;ELPGKANYFIGNDPKRWRTNVPTYAKVRYRDVYPGVDVVYYGNQRQVEHDFVVAPGADPQTIRLRFEGVDKLSTDASGNLVLEANGSELLMASPVAYQEADGNRDPIEGRYELSGGNEVGFTLGAYDSSRPLIIDPVLVYSTYLGGGGLDGGYGIAVDSLGNAYVTGEARSANFPTTSGAWQTASGGGDDAFVTKLNPTGSALVYSTYLGGNSSDRALGIALNTLGDAYVTGSTRSTNFPTTLGAFRTAFGGGQNDAFVTMLYRTGTTIGYSTYLGGNDEDVGRGIAVDYLGSAYVTGFTWASTNFPTTPGAFQTAVHPGGPDAFVTKLNPFGTALVYSTYLGGNDFDFALGIGLDTLGNAYVTGATTSTNFPTTPGAFQTAFGGLDAFVTKLNPTGSALIYSTRLGGSQFEEGRGIAVDTFGNAYVTGATGSTNFPTTPGAFQTSSGGGGDAFVTKLNPTGSALVYSTYLGGRKDDDIDNISRGVVAGGIALDSLGNAYVTGDTRSNNFPATPGAFQTRYGGSVDGFVAKIRFGATGYEIVSNRVLLPPSSAGNVNVTCSTGNKVLGGGLSIETPAFIKVFSSEPSDGFSNFSDHSWNVFAQNTDPTNTRQVTAIAVCASRSLLPGYEIVTNQVFVPASSSATVNVACSTGNKVLGGGFNIETPDFINVISSEPSDGLGNLSDRMWNVAAQNTDPNNALQVQASAVCASPGLLPGYQIVSNQVMLPASSAGNVNVTCSAGKNVLGGGFALGHSVFVKLVHSYPLNDRSWDVFAQNTDPNNAWPAWVTAVCAAAGP
;
A
#
# COMPACT_ATOMS: atom_id res chain seq x y z
N GLU A 1 24.52 34.86 3.74
CA GLU A 1 23.66 35.06 2.56
C GLU A 1 24.39 34.49 1.36
N LEU A 2 23.69 33.75 0.50
CA LEU A 2 24.23 33.18 -0.73
C LEU A 2 24.07 34.17 -1.90
N PRO A 3 24.92 34.08 -2.95
CA PRO A 3 24.78 34.90 -4.15
C PRO A 3 23.55 34.47 -4.97
N GLY A 4 22.37 34.90 -4.54
CA GLY A 4 21.09 34.62 -5.19
C GLY A 4 19.89 35.19 -4.40
N LYS A 5 18.98 35.86 -5.10
CA LYS A 5 17.73 36.43 -4.54
C LYS A 5 16.53 35.72 -5.15
N ALA A 6 15.52 35.42 -4.34
CA ALA A 6 14.24 34.85 -4.78
C ALA A 6 13.15 35.92 -4.81
N ASN A 7 12.19 35.79 -5.73
CA ASN A 7 11.01 36.64 -5.83
C ASN A 7 9.76 35.76 -5.83
N TYR A 8 8.80 36.06 -4.97
CA TYR A 8 7.53 35.32 -4.81
C TYR A 8 6.38 36.24 -5.20
N PHE A 9 5.80 36.01 -6.37
CA PHE A 9 4.65 36.77 -6.89
C PHE A 9 3.37 35.96 -6.65
N ILE A 10 2.84 36.01 -5.42
CA ILE A 10 1.70 35.18 -5.02
C ILE A 10 0.38 35.91 -5.37
N GLY A 11 -0.37 35.33 -6.30
CA GLY A 11 -1.65 35.86 -6.75
C GLY A 11 -1.52 37.11 -7.62
N ASN A 12 -2.68 37.63 -8.02
CA ASN A 12 -2.83 38.80 -8.89
C ASN A 12 -2.92 40.12 -8.12
N ASP A 13 -2.76 40.11 -6.80
CA ASP A 13 -2.60 41.31 -5.98
C ASP A 13 -1.10 41.62 -5.79
N PRO A 14 -0.55 42.67 -6.43
CA PRO A 14 0.86 43.03 -6.29
C PRO A 14 1.27 43.37 -4.85
N LYS A 15 0.31 43.67 -3.96
CA LYS A 15 0.60 43.89 -2.53
C LYS A 15 1.01 42.61 -1.81
N ARG A 16 0.75 41.44 -2.39
CA ARG A 16 1.14 40.12 -1.84
C ARG A 16 2.46 39.60 -2.40
N TRP A 17 3.06 40.35 -3.32
CA TRP A 17 4.34 40.00 -3.92
C TRP A 17 5.49 40.30 -2.95
N ARG A 18 6.49 39.41 -2.91
CA ARG A 18 7.73 39.56 -2.14
C ARG A 18 8.90 39.47 -3.10
N THR A 19 9.60 40.57 -3.33
CA THR A 19 10.80 40.59 -4.19
C THR A 19 12.07 40.70 -3.37
N ASN A 20 13.21 40.36 -3.97
CA ASN A 20 14.54 40.43 -3.36
C ASN A 20 14.73 39.61 -2.07
N VAL A 21 14.05 38.48 -1.94
CA VAL A 21 14.20 37.59 -0.78
C VAL A 21 15.61 36.99 -0.77
N PRO A 22 16.45 37.25 0.25
CA PRO A 22 17.79 36.69 0.34
C PRO A 22 17.75 35.17 0.57
N THR A 23 18.74 34.46 0.04
CA THR A 23 18.94 33.01 0.27
C THR A 23 20.12 32.78 1.21
N TYR A 24 20.13 31.68 1.96
CA TYR A 24 21.12 31.40 3.00
C TYR A 24 21.54 29.92 2.98
N ALA A 25 22.82 29.63 3.24
CA ALA A 25 23.37 28.27 3.30
C ALA A 25 23.10 27.56 4.63
N LYS A 26 22.89 28.34 5.70
CA LYS A 26 22.51 27.88 7.04
C LYS A 26 21.46 28.84 7.59
N VAL A 27 20.51 28.32 8.38
CA VAL A 27 19.56 29.13 9.14
C VAL A 27 19.82 28.87 10.61
N ARG A 28 20.11 29.94 11.35
CA ARG A 28 20.40 29.89 12.78
C ARG A 28 19.24 30.51 13.54
N TYR A 29 18.54 29.71 14.31
CA TYR A 29 17.63 30.17 15.35
C TYR A 29 18.47 30.43 16.59
N ARG A 30 18.59 31.71 16.97
CA ARG A 30 19.42 32.10 18.10
C ARG A 30 18.68 31.96 19.41
N ASP A 31 19.40 31.57 20.46
CA ASP A 31 18.92 31.52 21.83
C ASP A 31 17.56 30.79 21.98
N VAL A 32 17.40 29.65 21.30
CA VAL A 32 16.21 28.78 21.49
C VAL A 32 16.14 28.27 22.93
N TYR A 33 17.31 28.13 23.56
CA TYR A 33 17.52 28.16 24.99
C TYR A 33 18.60 29.21 25.29
N PRO A 34 18.70 29.76 26.51
CA PRO A 34 19.73 30.74 26.83
C PRO A 34 21.15 30.26 26.45
N GLY A 35 21.78 30.90 25.46
CA GLY A 35 23.11 30.52 24.98
C GLY A 35 23.16 29.26 24.09
N VAL A 36 22.02 28.75 23.63
CA VAL A 36 21.93 27.62 22.68
C VAL A 36 21.22 28.07 21.41
N ASP A 37 21.93 27.99 20.30
CA ASP A 37 21.37 28.17 18.97
C ASP A 37 20.96 26.80 18.39
N VAL A 38 19.95 26.79 17.52
CA VAL A 38 19.75 25.66 16.58
C VAL A 38 20.14 26.12 15.20
N VAL A 39 21.08 25.41 14.58
CA VAL A 39 21.57 25.71 13.25
C VAL A 39 21.12 24.61 12.30
N TYR A 40 20.19 24.96 11.43
CA TYR A 40 19.79 24.10 10.32
C TYR A 40 20.75 24.33 9.15
N TYR A 41 21.27 23.26 8.58
CA TYR A 41 22.10 23.31 7.39
C TYR A 41 21.95 22.05 6.56
N GLY A 42 22.35 22.13 5.29
CA GLY A 42 22.31 20.99 4.38
C GLY A 42 23.68 20.34 4.26
N ASN A 43 23.75 19.02 4.42
CA ASN A 43 24.89 18.20 4.04
C ASN A 43 24.40 17.01 3.20
N GLN A 44 24.96 16.83 2.01
CA GLN A 44 24.69 15.69 1.11
C GLN A 44 23.24 15.21 1.13
N ARG A 45 22.34 16.18 0.93
CA ARG A 45 20.90 15.99 0.83
C ARG A 45 20.20 15.65 2.17
N GLN A 46 20.70 15.97 3.36
CA GLN A 46 19.86 15.96 4.58
C GLN A 46 19.71 17.36 5.13
N VAL A 47 18.52 17.70 5.65
CA VAL A 47 18.38 18.82 6.59
C VAL A 47 18.88 18.30 7.92
N GLU A 48 20.15 18.57 8.20
CA GLU A 48 20.76 18.35 9.50
C GLU A 48 20.45 19.56 10.38
N HIS A 49 20.41 19.33 11.69
CA HIS A 49 20.33 20.42 12.64
C HIS A 49 21.29 20.18 13.79
N ASP A 50 22.14 21.16 14.01
CA ASP A 50 23.02 21.21 15.16
C ASP A 50 22.33 21.98 16.28
N PHE A 51 22.38 21.46 17.50
CA PHE A 51 22.38 22.35 18.67
C PHE A 51 23.79 22.91 18.83
N VAL A 52 23.94 24.23 18.74
CA VAL A 52 25.20 24.95 18.94
C VAL A 52 25.15 25.66 20.28
N VAL A 53 25.84 25.09 21.25
CA VAL A 53 25.90 25.57 22.64
C VAL A 53 27.09 26.51 22.77
N ALA A 54 26.84 27.77 23.14
CA ALA A 54 27.87 28.78 23.30
C ALA A 54 28.77 28.50 24.52
N PRO A 55 30.01 29.05 24.57
CA PRO A 55 30.86 28.98 25.76
C PRO A 55 30.13 29.40 27.04
N GLY A 56 30.17 28.54 28.06
CA GLY A 56 29.55 28.73 29.36
C GLY A 56 28.02 28.53 29.40
N ALA A 57 27.37 28.24 28.28
CA ALA A 57 25.96 27.87 28.24
C ALA A 57 25.76 26.42 28.68
N ASP A 58 24.61 26.14 29.31
CA ASP A 58 24.33 24.82 29.87
C ASP A 58 23.58 23.94 28.85
N PRO A 59 24.21 22.90 28.26
CA PRO A 59 23.53 22.00 27.32
C PRO A 59 22.42 21.18 28.00
N GLN A 60 22.43 21.08 29.34
CA GLN A 60 21.39 20.38 30.09
C GLN A 60 20.05 21.12 30.04
N THR A 61 19.94 22.32 29.48
CA THR A 61 18.65 22.99 29.29
C THR A 61 17.88 22.48 28.07
N ILE A 62 18.54 21.79 27.14
CA ILE A 62 17.91 21.33 25.90
C ILE A 62 16.95 20.18 26.21
N ARG A 63 15.67 20.35 25.87
CA ARG A 63 14.64 19.32 25.99
C ARG A 63 13.97 19.09 24.64
N LEU A 64 13.94 17.84 24.21
CA LEU A 64 13.20 17.36 23.04
C LEU A 64 11.95 16.67 23.54
N ARG A 65 10.78 17.28 23.29
CA ARG A 65 9.50 16.64 23.60
C ARG A 65 9.01 15.84 22.41
N PHE A 66 8.64 14.59 22.65
CA PHE A 66 8.05 13.71 21.65
C PHE A 66 6.58 13.49 21.97
N GLU A 67 5.71 13.95 21.08
CA GLU A 67 4.27 13.77 21.20
C GLU A 67 3.82 12.56 20.37
N GLY A 68 2.87 11.77 20.89
CA GLY A 68 2.33 10.60 20.18
C GLY A 68 3.11 9.29 20.35
N VAL A 69 3.97 9.23 21.37
CA VAL A 69 4.75 8.05 21.75
C VAL A 69 4.14 7.39 22.98
N ASP A 70 3.94 6.07 22.92
CA ASP A 70 3.39 5.25 23.99
C ASP A 70 4.43 5.01 25.09
N LYS A 71 5.69 4.89 24.69
CA LYS A 71 6.81 4.72 25.61
C LYS A 71 8.06 5.33 25.03
N LEU A 72 8.83 5.95 25.91
CA LEU A 72 10.17 6.41 25.62
C LEU A 72 11.16 5.63 26.47
N SER A 73 12.17 5.06 25.86
CA SER A 73 13.24 4.34 26.57
C SER A 73 14.59 4.59 25.91
N THR A 74 15.67 4.23 26.60
CA THR A 74 17.02 4.23 26.02
C THR A 74 17.58 2.82 26.08
N ASP A 75 18.30 2.40 25.05
CA ASP A 75 18.97 1.11 25.04
C ASP A 75 20.38 1.19 25.70
N ALA A 76 21.05 0.04 25.81
CA ALA A 76 22.38 -0.06 26.41
C ALA A 76 23.48 0.68 25.61
N SER A 77 23.20 1.08 24.36
CA SER A 77 24.12 1.79 23.48
C SER A 77 23.89 3.31 23.51
N GLY A 78 22.93 3.80 24.30
CA GLY A 78 22.61 5.23 24.41
C GLY A 78 21.69 5.75 23.31
N ASN A 79 21.07 4.87 22.51
CA ASN A 79 20.06 5.24 21.53
C ASN A 79 18.73 5.55 22.23
N LEU A 80 17.93 6.41 21.62
CA LEU A 80 16.56 6.67 22.06
C LEU A 80 15.61 5.74 21.31
N VAL A 81 14.83 4.98 22.05
CA VAL A 81 13.79 4.09 21.52
C VAL A 81 12.44 4.74 21.81
N LEU A 82 11.72 5.07 20.74
CA LEU A 82 10.39 5.63 20.78
C LEU A 82 9.42 4.52 20.37
N GLU A 83 8.64 4.02 21.31
CA GLU A 83 7.57 3.08 21.04
C GLU A 83 6.31 3.87 20.74
N ALA A 84 5.72 3.65 19.57
CA ALA A 84 4.46 4.25 19.17
C ALA A 84 3.65 3.24 18.36
N ASN A 85 2.44 2.93 18.82
CA ASN A 85 1.52 1.96 18.25
C ASN A 85 2.14 0.55 18.10
N GLY A 86 2.89 0.09 19.12
CA GLY A 86 3.56 -1.22 19.12
C GLY A 86 4.69 -1.36 18.10
N SER A 87 5.09 -0.26 17.46
CA SER A 87 6.27 -0.17 16.60
C SER A 87 7.36 0.60 17.33
N GLU A 88 8.61 0.16 17.18
CA GLU A 88 9.77 0.85 17.73
C GLU A 88 10.43 1.71 16.64
N LEU A 89 10.59 3.00 16.94
CA LEU A 89 11.46 3.90 16.20
C LEU A 89 12.73 4.09 17.02
N LEU A 90 13.88 3.77 16.43
CA LEU A 90 15.18 3.94 17.07
C LEU A 90 15.87 5.19 16.50
N MET A 91 16.18 6.13 17.38
CA MET A 91 17.05 7.28 17.09
C MET A 91 18.43 6.99 17.65
N ALA A 92 19.43 6.92 16.76
CA ALA A 92 20.82 6.68 17.15
C ALA A 92 21.32 7.78 18.12
N SER A 93 22.16 7.41 19.08
CA SER A 93 22.79 8.35 20.02
C SER A 93 23.40 9.55 19.28
N PRO A 94 23.23 10.78 19.81
CA PRO A 94 23.64 11.99 19.11
C PRO A 94 25.16 12.08 18.97
N VAL A 95 25.63 12.61 17.84
CA VAL A 95 27.04 12.94 17.65
C VAL A 95 27.31 14.29 18.29
N ALA A 96 28.20 14.36 19.29
CA ALA A 96 28.61 15.60 19.94
C ALA A 96 30.12 15.87 19.81
N TYR A 97 30.53 17.13 19.61
CA TYR A 97 31.94 17.50 19.44
C TYR A 97 32.25 18.99 19.69
N GLN A 98 33.54 19.30 19.94
CA GLN A 98 34.09 20.66 19.93
C GLN A 98 35.06 20.82 18.77
N GLU A 99 35.11 22.00 18.15
CA GLU A 99 36.07 22.28 17.07
C GLU A 99 37.26 23.11 17.57
N ALA A 100 38.48 22.69 17.22
CA ALA A 100 39.72 23.45 17.40
C ALA A 100 40.64 23.28 16.19
N ASP A 101 41.13 24.39 15.63
CA ASP A 101 42.04 24.40 14.47
C ASP A 101 41.56 23.58 13.26
N GLY A 102 40.23 23.46 13.09
CA GLY A 102 39.59 22.69 12.00
C GLY A 102 39.46 21.19 12.27
N ASN A 103 39.90 20.70 13.44
CA ASN A 103 39.70 19.33 13.90
C ASN A 103 38.52 19.24 14.87
N ARG A 104 37.78 18.11 14.83
CA ARG A 104 36.67 17.81 15.73
C ARG A 104 37.16 16.94 16.88
N ASP A 105 37.09 17.46 18.10
CA ASP A 105 37.29 16.71 19.34
C ASP A 105 35.95 16.04 19.71
N PRO A 106 35.81 14.71 19.59
CA PRO A 106 34.55 14.03 19.87
C PRO A 106 34.25 14.04 21.38
N ILE A 107 32.97 14.19 21.71
CA ILE A 107 32.43 14.12 23.06
C ILE A 107 31.38 13.02 23.08
N GLU A 108 31.49 12.12 24.05
CA GLU A 108 30.49 11.07 24.24
C GLU A 108 29.13 11.72 24.53
N GLY A 109 28.10 11.34 23.77
CA GLY A 109 26.74 11.85 23.91
C GLY A 109 25.74 10.72 23.94
N ARG A 110 24.74 10.81 24.82
CA ARG A 110 23.61 9.88 24.88
C ARG A 110 22.32 10.61 25.17
N TYR A 111 21.20 10.01 24.81
CA TYR A 111 19.90 10.50 25.23
C TYR A 111 19.64 10.21 26.71
N GLU A 112 18.99 11.14 27.39
CA GLU A 112 18.56 10.99 28.78
C GLU A 112 17.07 11.27 28.88
N LEU A 113 16.31 10.32 29.42
CA LEU A 113 14.87 10.46 29.60
C LEU A 113 14.60 11.44 30.75
N SER A 114 13.70 12.38 30.49
CA SER A 114 13.10 13.24 31.51
C SER A 114 11.58 13.04 31.51
N GLY A 115 10.92 13.26 32.65
CA GLY A 115 9.48 12.98 32.79
C GLY A 115 8.63 13.73 31.76
N GLY A 116 7.51 13.16 31.32
CA GLY A 116 6.56 13.82 30.41
C GLY A 116 6.91 13.74 28.92
N ASN A 117 7.49 12.61 28.47
CA ASN A 117 7.94 12.37 27.09
C ASN A 117 9.00 13.37 26.58
N GLU A 118 9.84 13.85 27.49
CA GLU A 118 10.94 14.75 27.17
C GLU A 118 12.28 14.02 27.23
N VAL A 119 13.20 14.37 26.33
CA VAL A 119 14.54 13.83 26.26
C VAL A 119 15.55 14.96 26.30
N GLY A 120 16.51 14.84 27.20
CA GLY A 120 17.71 15.65 27.23
C GLY A 120 18.93 14.89 26.72
N PHE A 121 20.09 15.47 26.92
CA PHE A 121 21.37 14.86 26.55
C PHE A 121 22.24 14.69 27.79
N THR A 122 22.81 13.50 27.99
CA THR A 122 24.00 13.40 28.85
C THR A 122 25.24 13.44 27.97
N LEU A 123 26.20 14.27 28.36
CA LEU A 123 27.44 14.51 27.63
C LEU A 123 28.63 14.13 28.51
N GLY A 124 29.69 13.61 27.89
CA GLY A 124 31.00 13.42 28.52
C GLY A 124 31.67 14.75 28.89
N ALA A 125 32.84 14.69 29.54
CA ALA A 125 33.57 15.89 29.91
C ALA A 125 34.02 16.69 28.66
N TYR A 126 33.80 18.00 28.67
CA TYR A 126 34.19 18.92 27.61
C TYR A 126 34.66 20.27 28.17
N ASP A 127 35.36 21.06 27.37
CA ASP A 127 35.84 22.39 27.78
C ASP A 127 34.73 23.43 27.64
N SER A 128 34.10 23.82 28.75
CA SER A 128 32.99 24.78 28.72
C SER A 128 33.37 26.18 28.22
N SER A 129 34.65 26.50 28.02
CA SER A 129 35.08 27.76 27.40
C SER A 129 35.01 27.75 25.87
N ARG A 130 34.71 26.60 25.25
CA ARG A 130 34.59 26.42 23.80
C ARG A 130 33.14 26.05 23.39
N PRO A 131 32.68 26.43 22.19
CA PRO A 131 31.36 26.03 21.68
C PRO A 131 31.24 24.50 21.53
N LEU A 132 30.07 23.94 21.80
CA LEU A 132 29.74 22.51 21.66
C LEU A 132 28.66 22.32 20.59
N ILE A 133 28.80 21.28 19.75
CA ILE A 133 27.85 20.91 18.68
C ILE A 133 27.20 19.54 18.98
N ILE A 134 25.91 19.35 18.66
CA ILE A 134 25.12 18.09 18.83
C ILE A 134 24.19 17.84 17.60
N ASP A 135 24.29 16.69 16.89
CA ASP A 135 23.66 16.38 15.55
C ASP A 135 22.98 14.97 15.42
N PRO A 136 21.76 14.79 14.81
CA PRO A 136 21.10 13.49 14.50
C PRO A 136 21.07 13.03 12.98
N VAL A 137 21.17 11.71 12.67
CA VAL A 137 21.90 11.14 11.47
C VAL A 137 21.15 10.17 10.49
N LEU A 138 21.53 10.15 9.18
CA LEU A 138 21.31 9.11 8.12
C LEU A 138 21.56 7.65 8.60
N VAL A 139 20.60 6.73 8.42
CA VAL A 139 20.76 5.34 8.90
C VAL A 139 21.83 4.55 8.15
N TYR A 140 21.77 4.46 6.81
CA TYR A 140 22.88 3.98 5.97
C TYR A 140 22.69 4.30 4.47
N SER A 141 23.79 4.31 3.73
CA SER A 141 23.86 4.23 2.26
C SER A 141 25.19 3.55 1.91
N THR A 142 25.20 2.69 0.90
CA THR A 142 26.40 1.90 0.55
C THR A 142 26.48 1.65 -0.95
N TYR A 143 27.69 1.32 -1.43
CA TYR A 143 27.93 0.87 -2.79
C TYR A 143 27.87 -0.65 -2.85
N LEU A 144 27.31 -1.19 -3.94
CA LEU A 144 27.24 -2.62 -4.23
C LEU A 144 27.72 -2.87 -5.66
N GLY A 145 28.93 -3.42 -5.82
CA GLY A 145 29.54 -3.66 -7.12
C GLY A 145 31.03 -3.98 -7.03
N GLY A 146 31.62 -4.35 -8.15
CA GLY A 146 33.05 -4.58 -8.36
C GLY A 146 33.73 -3.45 -9.14
N GLY A 147 34.78 -3.78 -9.89
CA GLY A 147 35.57 -2.81 -10.66
C GLY A 147 35.03 -2.48 -12.06
N GLY A 148 33.96 -3.14 -12.50
CA GLY A 148 33.27 -2.96 -13.77
C GLY A 148 31.93 -2.22 -13.64
N LEU A 149 31.07 -2.37 -14.64
CA LEU A 149 29.71 -1.82 -14.60
C LEU A 149 28.79 -2.82 -13.90
N ASP A 150 28.14 -2.42 -12.81
CA ASP A 150 27.13 -3.24 -12.14
C ASP A 150 25.87 -2.40 -11.93
N GLY A 151 24.71 -2.98 -12.17
CA GLY A 151 23.43 -2.28 -12.09
C GLY A 151 22.44 -3.04 -11.21
N GLY A 152 21.90 -2.40 -10.18
CA GLY A 152 20.74 -2.91 -9.43
C GLY A 152 19.45 -2.53 -10.14
N TYR A 153 18.64 -3.52 -10.50
CA TYR A 153 17.40 -3.34 -11.27
C TYR A 153 16.12 -3.62 -10.46
N GLY A 154 16.18 -4.49 -9.44
CA GLY A 154 15.05 -4.79 -8.57
C GLY A 154 15.43 -4.77 -7.10
N ILE A 155 14.48 -4.38 -6.24
CA ILE A 155 14.66 -4.37 -4.79
C ILE A 155 13.41 -4.86 -4.06
N ALA A 156 13.61 -5.59 -2.96
CA ALA A 156 12.56 -5.93 -2.00
C ALA A 156 13.12 -5.90 -0.57
N VAL A 157 12.26 -5.83 0.45
CA VAL A 157 12.67 -5.74 1.85
C VAL A 157 11.90 -6.77 2.68
N ASP A 158 12.58 -7.51 3.55
CA ASP A 158 11.93 -8.48 4.45
C ASP A 158 11.41 -7.80 5.73
N SER A 159 10.60 -8.52 6.52
CA SER A 159 10.03 -8.01 7.77
C SER A 159 11.06 -7.71 8.86
N LEU A 160 12.31 -8.14 8.68
CA LEU A 160 13.43 -7.84 9.58
C LEU A 160 14.23 -6.62 9.12
N GLY A 161 13.82 -5.96 8.03
CA GLY A 161 14.46 -4.78 7.48
C GLY A 161 15.70 -5.07 6.61
N ASN A 162 15.94 -6.32 6.24
CA ASN A 162 17.02 -6.64 5.30
C ASN A 162 16.61 -6.27 3.88
N ALA A 163 17.49 -5.59 3.15
CA ALA A 163 17.26 -5.23 1.75
C ALA A 163 17.79 -6.31 0.81
N TYR A 164 16.99 -6.68 -0.19
CA TYR A 164 17.34 -7.65 -1.23
C TYR A 164 17.43 -6.90 -2.56
N VAL A 165 18.57 -6.97 -3.22
CA VAL A 165 18.83 -6.29 -4.49
C VAL A 165 19.15 -7.33 -5.55
N THR A 166 18.58 -7.17 -6.73
CA THR A 166 18.88 -7.98 -7.91
C THR A 166 19.25 -7.10 -9.10
N GLY A 167 19.97 -7.65 -10.06
CA GLY A 167 20.45 -6.87 -11.20
C GLY A 167 21.42 -7.63 -12.09
N GLU A 168 22.30 -6.90 -12.77
CA GLU A 168 23.35 -7.42 -13.66
C GLU A 168 24.72 -7.00 -13.13
N ALA A 169 25.62 -7.97 -13.02
CA ALA A 169 27.01 -7.76 -12.62
C ALA A 169 27.93 -8.00 -13.82
N ARG A 170 28.58 -6.93 -14.31
CA ARG A 170 29.61 -7.01 -15.37
C ARG A 170 31.02 -6.97 -14.79
N SER A 171 31.12 -6.98 -13.46
CA SER A 171 32.37 -7.10 -12.72
C SER A 171 32.76 -8.56 -12.50
N ALA A 172 34.00 -8.92 -12.88
CA ALA A 172 34.59 -10.22 -12.52
C ALA A 172 34.87 -10.37 -11.01
N ASN A 173 34.85 -9.24 -10.27
CA ASN A 173 35.08 -9.16 -8.83
C ASN A 173 33.84 -8.61 -8.09
N PHE A 174 32.63 -8.88 -8.57
CA PHE A 174 31.41 -8.53 -7.84
C PHE A 174 31.44 -9.19 -6.45
N PRO A 175 31.04 -8.49 -5.37
CA PRO A 175 31.15 -9.05 -4.03
C PRO A 175 30.20 -10.23 -3.84
N THR A 176 30.75 -11.41 -3.55
CA THR A 176 30.00 -12.63 -3.20
C THR A 176 30.32 -13.07 -1.78
N THR A 177 29.42 -13.83 -1.15
CA THR A 177 29.63 -14.38 0.19
C THR A 177 30.11 -15.83 0.14
N SER A 178 30.85 -16.27 1.15
CA SER A 178 31.24 -17.68 1.28
C SER A 178 30.00 -18.57 1.36
N GLY A 179 29.99 -19.67 0.61
CA GLY A 179 28.85 -20.60 0.55
C GLY A 179 27.67 -20.11 -0.29
N ALA A 180 27.77 -18.94 -0.94
CA ALA A 180 26.79 -18.50 -1.92
C ALA A 180 26.58 -19.56 -3.01
N TRP A 181 25.36 -19.62 -3.54
CA TRP A 181 24.98 -20.54 -4.61
C TRP A 181 26.00 -20.56 -5.76
N GLN A 182 26.40 -19.37 -6.21
CA GLN A 182 27.38 -19.17 -7.27
C GLN A 182 28.32 -18.02 -6.89
N THR A 183 29.59 -18.37 -6.64
CA THR A 183 30.61 -17.42 -6.15
C THR A 183 31.41 -16.73 -7.26
N ALA A 184 31.25 -17.16 -8.52
CA ALA A 184 31.91 -16.60 -9.69
C ALA A 184 30.95 -16.63 -10.90
N SER A 185 31.08 -15.68 -11.83
CA SER A 185 30.21 -15.67 -13.02
C SER A 185 30.38 -16.93 -13.86
N GLY A 186 29.28 -17.40 -14.45
CA GLY A 186 29.23 -18.56 -15.33
C GLY A 186 29.75 -18.26 -16.73
N GLY A 187 29.82 -16.98 -17.11
CA GLY A 187 30.28 -16.47 -18.40
C GLY A 187 29.50 -15.21 -18.80
N GLY A 188 30.10 -14.29 -19.57
CA GLY A 188 29.43 -13.03 -19.91
C GLY A 188 29.14 -12.14 -18.68
N ASP A 189 28.03 -11.41 -18.74
CA ASP A 189 27.51 -10.55 -17.66
C ASP A 189 26.41 -11.33 -16.93
N ASP A 190 26.54 -11.62 -15.63
CA ASP A 190 25.60 -12.48 -14.92
C ASP A 190 24.60 -11.69 -14.07
N ALA A 191 23.43 -12.28 -13.84
CA ALA A 191 22.52 -11.72 -12.85
C ALA A 191 23.10 -11.90 -11.44
N PHE A 192 22.68 -11.05 -10.49
CA PHE A 192 23.03 -11.22 -9.08
C PHE A 192 21.81 -11.14 -8.17
N VAL A 193 21.94 -11.74 -6.97
CA VAL A 193 21.02 -11.55 -5.85
C VAL A 193 21.84 -11.28 -4.59
N THR A 194 21.64 -10.11 -3.99
CA THR A 194 22.31 -9.67 -2.76
C THR A 194 21.30 -9.40 -1.66
N LYS A 195 21.59 -9.87 -0.45
CA LYS A 195 20.87 -9.50 0.78
C LYS A 195 21.80 -8.69 1.68
N LEU A 196 21.42 -7.46 2.00
CA LEU A 196 22.09 -6.57 2.94
C LEU A 196 21.41 -6.64 4.31
N ASN A 197 22.19 -6.55 5.38
CA ASN A 197 21.63 -6.46 6.73
C ASN A 197 20.86 -5.14 6.93
N PRO A 198 20.06 -4.98 8.00
CA PRO A 198 19.22 -3.79 8.19
C PRO A 198 19.99 -2.50 8.42
N THR A 199 21.31 -2.58 8.61
CA THR A 199 22.22 -1.44 8.78
C THR A 199 23.02 -1.12 7.51
N GLY A 200 22.85 -1.90 6.43
CA GLY A 200 23.65 -1.81 5.21
C GLY A 200 25.15 -2.05 5.36
N SER A 201 25.61 -2.44 6.56
CA SER A 201 27.03 -2.57 6.89
C SER A 201 27.66 -3.86 6.41
N ALA A 202 26.85 -4.88 6.13
CA ALA A 202 27.33 -6.18 5.68
C ALA A 202 26.33 -6.89 4.75
N LEU A 203 26.90 -7.71 3.86
CA LEU A 203 26.16 -8.69 3.07
C LEU A 203 25.78 -9.85 3.98
N VAL A 204 24.48 -10.12 4.13
CA VAL A 204 23.98 -11.38 4.71
C VAL A 204 24.26 -12.51 3.74
N TYR A 205 23.99 -12.30 2.46
CA TYR A 205 24.51 -13.12 1.37
C TYR A 205 24.64 -12.30 0.08
N SER A 206 25.48 -12.77 -0.85
CA SER A 206 25.50 -12.29 -2.24
C SER A 206 25.97 -13.39 -3.17
N THR A 207 25.22 -13.61 -4.25
CA THR A 207 25.45 -14.67 -5.23
C THR A 207 25.26 -14.15 -6.65
N TYR A 208 26.02 -14.72 -7.59
CA TYR A 208 25.65 -14.68 -9.00
C TYR A 208 24.47 -15.65 -9.27
N LEU A 209 23.82 -15.45 -10.41
CA LEU A 209 22.80 -16.33 -10.97
C LEU A 209 22.90 -16.24 -12.50
N GLY A 210 23.63 -17.18 -13.11
CA GLY A 210 23.81 -17.18 -14.56
C GLY A 210 24.51 -18.41 -15.09
N GLY A 211 24.50 -18.54 -16.42
CA GLY A 211 25.16 -19.57 -17.20
C GLY A 211 26.32 -19.01 -18.01
N ASN A 212 26.54 -19.50 -19.23
CA ASN A 212 27.72 -19.20 -20.05
C ASN A 212 27.67 -17.86 -20.80
N SER A 213 26.53 -17.17 -20.80
CA SER A 213 26.24 -15.98 -21.59
C SER A 213 25.53 -14.93 -20.73
N SER A 214 25.25 -13.75 -21.28
CA SER A 214 24.67 -12.67 -20.49
C SER A 214 23.28 -12.99 -19.92
N ASP A 215 23.12 -12.75 -18.62
CA ASP A 215 21.92 -12.99 -17.83
C ASP A 215 21.60 -11.76 -16.98
N ARG A 216 20.32 -11.40 -16.88
CA ARG A 216 19.89 -10.18 -16.16
C ARG A 216 18.67 -10.48 -15.31
N ALA A 217 18.73 -10.15 -14.03
CA ALA A 217 17.57 -10.18 -13.16
C ALA A 217 16.92 -8.80 -13.11
N LEU A 218 15.63 -8.73 -13.44
CA LEU A 218 14.89 -7.49 -13.66
C LEU A 218 13.81 -7.26 -12.61
N GLY A 219 13.30 -8.32 -11.98
CA GLY A 219 12.29 -8.23 -10.93
C GLY A 219 12.60 -9.17 -9.76
N ILE A 220 12.26 -8.72 -8.55
CA ILE A 220 12.38 -9.50 -7.31
C ILE A 220 11.14 -9.34 -6.43
N ALA A 221 10.67 -10.43 -5.86
CA ALA A 221 9.64 -10.45 -4.83
C ALA A 221 10.06 -11.40 -3.68
N LEU A 222 9.54 -11.17 -2.48
CA LEU A 222 9.82 -12.02 -1.31
C LEU A 222 8.54 -12.68 -0.81
N ASN A 223 8.63 -13.93 -0.38
CA ASN A 223 7.57 -14.52 0.43
C ASN A 223 7.70 -14.06 1.90
N THR A 224 6.75 -14.45 2.75
CA THR A 224 6.73 -14.09 4.18
C THR A 224 7.89 -14.66 4.99
N LEU A 225 8.60 -15.67 4.47
CA LEU A 225 9.79 -16.26 5.07
C LEU A 225 11.09 -15.53 4.67
N GLY A 226 11.01 -14.60 3.71
CA GLY A 226 12.16 -13.90 3.14
C GLY A 226 12.91 -14.69 2.07
N ASP A 227 12.29 -15.69 1.45
CA ASP A 227 12.85 -16.34 0.27
C ASP A 227 12.61 -15.47 -0.97
N ALA A 228 13.62 -15.37 -1.83
CA ALA A 228 13.64 -14.45 -2.96
C ALA A 228 13.19 -15.13 -4.26
N TYR A 229 12.21 -14.53 -4.93
CA TYR A 229 11.71 -14.94 -6.23
C TYR A 229 12.17 -13.92 -7.25
N VAL A 230 12.92 -14.37 -8.26
CA VAL A 230 13.61 -13.51 -9.22
C VAL A 230 13.17 -13.88 -10.63
N THR A 231 12.91 -12.87 -11.45
CA THR A 231 12.64 -13.01 -12.89
C THR A 231 13.56 -12.09 -13.70
N GLY A 232 13.72 -12.40 -14.97
CA GLY A 232 14.59 -11.65 -15.85
C GLY A 232 14.70 -12.26 -17.23
N SER A 233 15.82 -12.04 -17.90
CA SER A 233 16.15 -12.69 -19.18
C SER A 233 17.52 -13.34 -19.15
N THR A 234 17.66 -14.44 -19.87
CA THR A 234 18.89 -15.23 -19.97
C THR A 234 19.23 -15.50 -21.43
N ARG A 235 20.48 -15.26 -21.83
CA ARG A 235 21.03 -15.71 -23.12
C ARG A 235 21.74 -17.07 -23.00
N SER A 236 21.87 -17.56 -21.77
CA SER A 236 22.61 -18.77 -21.44
C SER A 236 21.81 -20.01 -21.80
N THR A 237 22.40 -20.90 -22.61
CA THR A 237 21.81 -22.22 -22.90
C THR A 237 21.93 -23.20 -21.74
N ASN A 238 22.76 -22.86 -20.76
CA ASN A 238 23.04 -23.61 -19.54
C ASN A 238 22.71 -22.81 -18.26
N PHE A 239 21.75 -21.87 -18.33
CA PHE A 239 21.24 -21.18 -17.14
C PHE A 239 20.89 -22.19 -16.03
N PRO A 240 21.18 -21.89 -14.74
CA PRO A 240 20.93 -22.83 -13.65
C PRO A 240 19.45 -23.21 -13.57
N THR A 241 19.14 -24.50 -13.76
CA THR A 241 17.78 -25.04 -13.59
C THR A 241 17.77 -26.19 -12.60
N THR A 242 16.64 -26.41 -11.93
CA THR A 242 16.47 -27.49 -10.96
C THR A 242 15.84 -28.73 -11.58
N LEU A 243 16.13 -29.90 -11.01
CA LEU A 243 15.49 -31.14 -11.45
C LEU A 243 13.97 -31.06 -11.29
N GLY A 244 13.22 -31.41 -12.33
CA GLY A 244 11.76 -31.35 -12.32
C GLY A 244 11.18 -29.95 -12.51
N ALA A 245 12.01 -28.93 -12.74
CA ALA A 245 11.55 -27.61 -13.14
C ALA A 245 10.67 -27.70 -14.39
N PHE A 246 9.73 -26.76 -14.53
CA PHE A 246 8.80 -26.67 -15.66
C PHE A 246 9.52 -26.78 -17.00
N ARG A 247 10.66 -26.09 -17.13
CA ARG A 247 11.52 -26.16 -18.31
C ARG A 247 13.00 -26.08 -17.93
N THR A 248 13.77 -27.08 -18.36
CA THR A 248 15.21 -27.21 -18.07
C THR A 248 16.10 -26.88 -19.28
N ALA A 249 15.51 -26.47 -20.40
CA ALA A 249 16.23 -26.16 -21.64
C ALA A 249 15.82 -24.80 -22.20
N PHE A 250 16.81 -24.10 -22.74
CA PHE A 250 16.63 -22.84 -23.46
C PHE A 250 15.75 -23.03 -24.69
N GLY A 251 14.81 -22.12 -24.88
CA GLY A 251 13.78 -22.22 -25.90
C GLY A 251 14.19 -21.85 -27.30
N GLY A 252 15.12 -20.91 -27.41
CA GLY A 252 15.60 -20.37 -28.68
C GLY A 252 15.66 -18.84 -28.65
N GLY A 253 15.73 -18.23 -29.84
CA GLY A 253 15.76 -16.77 -29.93
C GLY A 253 17.03 -16.13 -29.34
N GLN A 254 16.91 -14.86 -28.96
CA GLN A 254 18.01 -14.09 -28.37
C GLN A 254 18.15 -14.33 -26.87
N ASN A 255 17.05 -14.48 -26.16
CA ASN A 255 16.97 -14.78 -24.73
C ASN A 255 15.60 -15.36 -24.37
N ASP A 256 15.57 -16.18 -23.34
CA ASP A 256 14.36 -16.66 -22.67
C ASP A 256 14.17 -15.86 -21.38
N ALA A 257 12.94 -15.74 -20.89
CA ALA A 257 12.73 -15.35 -19.51
C ALA A 257 13.15 -16.50 -18.57
N PHE A 258 13.43 -16.20 -17.31
CA PHE A 258 13.65 -17.22 -16.28
C PHE A 258 12.86 -16.90 -15.02
N VAL A 259 12.65 -17.93 -14.19
CA VAL A 259 12.11 -17.77 -12.83
C VAL A 259 12.95 -18.59 -11.88
N THR A 260 13.53 -17.94 -10.87
CA THR A 260 14.35 -18.59 -9.84
C THR A 260 13.82 -18.22 -8.46
N MET A 261 13.64 -19.23 -7.61
CA MET A 261 13.38 -19.06 -6.18
C MET A 261 14.63 -19.47 -5.40
N LEU A 262 15.21 -18.51 -4.67
CA LEU A 262 16.38 -18.66 -3.83
C LEU A 262 15.98 -18.64 -2.36
N TYR A 263 16.41 -19.62 -1.57
CA TYR A 263 16.15 -19.62 -0.15
C TYR A 263 16.83 -18.43 0.53
N ARG A 264 16.26 -17.95 1.64
CA ARG A 264 16.72 -16.78 2.40
C ARG A 264 18.20 -16.79 2.85
N THR A 265 18.88 -17.94 2.77
CA THR A 265 20.32 -18.08 3.06
C THR A 265 21.21 -17.72 1.88
N GLY A 266 20.67 -17.69 0.65
CA GLY A 266 21.44 -17.46 -0.57
C GLY A 266 22.33 -18.62 -1.01
N THR A 267 22.30 -19.75 -0.30
CA THR A 267 23.18 -20.91 -0.54
C THR A 267 22.55 -21.96 -1.44
N THR A 268 21.24 -21.91 -1.65
CA THR A 268 20.49 -23.00 -2.27
C THR A 268 19.30 -22.43 -3.03
N ILE A 269 19.13 -22.88 -4.27
CA ILE A 269 17.94 -22.62 -5.09
C ILE A 269 16.86 -23.63 -4.71
N GLY A 270 15.65 -23.15 -4.42
CA GLY A 270 14.48 -24.00 -4.21
C GLY A 270 13.94 -24.53 -5.55
N TYR A 271 13.77 -23.66 -6.54
CA TYR A 271 13.57 -24.05 -7.93
C TYR A 271 14.12 -23.01 -8.90
N SER A 272 14.46 -23.43 -10.12
CA SER A 272 14.82 -22.51 -11.21
C SER A 272 14.43 -23.11 -12.56
N THR A 273 13.80 -22.31 -13.41
CA THR A 273 13.24 -22.72 -14.70
C THR A 273 13.42 -21.65 -15.76
N TYR A 274 13.58 -22.08 -17.02
CA TYR A 274 13.31 -21.19 -18.17
C TYR A 274 11.80 -20.95 -18.30
N LEU A 275 11.45 -19.83 -18.92
CA LEU A 275 10.11 -19.44 -19.34
C LEU A 275 10.22 -18.72 -20.70
N GLY A 276 9.98 -19.44 -21.78
CA GLY A 276 10.14 -18.88 -23.12
C GLY A 276 9.74 -19.84 -24.23
N GLY A 277 9.69 -19.32 -25.45
CA GLY A 277 9.42 -20.01 -26.70
C GLY A 277 10.65 -20.01 -27.61
N ASN A 278 10.49 -19.69 -28.89
CA ASN A 278 11.49 -19.85 -29.94
C ASN A 278 12.07 -18.52 -30.42
N ASP A 279 11.68 -17.42 -29.79
CA ASP A 279 12.13 -16.06 -30.08
C ASP A 279 12.45 -15.33 -28.75
N GLU A 280 12.69 -14.03 -28.79
CA GLU A 280 13.02 -13.24 -27.60
C GLU A 280 11.86 -13.17 -26.59
N ASP A 281 12.10 -13.65 -25.37
CA ASP A 281 11.18 -13.55 -24.23
C ASP A 281 11.88 -12.91 -23.03
N VAL A 282 11.20 -11.99 -22.36
CA VAL A 282 11.77 -11.20 -21.25
C VAL A 282 10.79 -11.15 -20.09
N GLY A 283 11.22 -11.62 -18.91
CA GLY A 283 10.52 -11.39 -17.65
C GLY A 283 10.84 -10.01 -17.09
N ARG A 284 9.81 -9.24 -16.72
CA ARG A 284 9.94 -7.87 -16.20
C ARG A 284 9.50 -7.77 -14.74
N GLY A 285 8.27 -8.19 -14.47
CA GLY A 285 7.67 -8.11 -13.13
C GLY A 285 7.46 -9.49 -12.54
N ILE A 286 7.66 -9.61 -11.22
CA ILE A 286 7.33 -10.81 -10.46
C ILE A 286 6.60 -10.45 -9.16
N ALA A 287 5.56 -11.20 -8.84
CA ALA A 287 4.88 -11.17 -7.56
C ALA A 287 4.71 -12.62 -7.04
N VAL A 288 4.52 -12.78 -5.73
CA VAL A 288 4.35 -14.09 -5.10
C VAL A 288 3.11 -14.09 -4.22
N ASP A 289 2.29 -15.12 -4.34
CA ASP A 289 1.13 -15.30 -3.45
C ASP A 289 1.52 -15.92 -2.11
N TYR A 290 0.59 -15.92 -1.16
CA TYR A 290 0.81 -16.49 0.17
C TYR A 290 1.05 -18.01 0.17
N LEU A 291 0.73 -18.70 -0.92
CA LEU A 291 1.00 -20.13 -1.12
C LEU A 291 2.40 -20.38 -1.72
N GLY A 292 3.12 -19.32 -2.08
CA GLY A 292 4.45 -19.38 -2.69
C GLY A 292 4.44 -19.54 -4.21
N SER A 293 3.29 -19.35 -4.88
CA SER A 293 3.19 -19.39 -6.35
C SER A 293 3.75 -18.10 -6.94
N ALA A 294 4.64 -18.21 -7.92
CA ALA A 294 5.20 -17.05 -8.61
C ALA A 294 4.31 -16.63 -9.79
N TYR A 295 4.03 -15.32 -9.86
CA TYR A 295 3.33 -14.66 -10.95
C TYR A 295 4.34 -13.79 -11.69
N VAL A 296 4.51 -14.03 -12.98
CA VAL A 296 5.50 -13.34 -13.81
C VAL A 296 4.80 -12.66 -14.96
N THR A 297 5.20 -11.42 -15.24
CA THR A 297 4.78 -10.69 -16.42
C THR A 297 5.98 -10.16 -17.18
N GLY A 298 5.78 -9.89 -18.46
CA GLY A 298 6.82 -9.53 -19.39
C GLY A 298 6.28 -9.49 -20.81
N PHE A 299 7.15 -9.71 -21.79
CA PHE A 299 6.77 -9.77 -23.19
C PHE A 299 7.51 -10.88 -23.93
N THR A 300 6.92 -11.30 -25.05
CA THR A 300 7.43 -12.28 -26.01
C THR A 300 7.37 -11.63 -27.38
N TRP A 301 8.47 -11.64 -28.13
CA TRP A 301 8.56 -10.90 -29.40
C TRP A 301 7.73 -11.50 -30.53
N ALA A 302 8.08 -12.70 -30.98
CA ALA A 302 7.30 -13.43 -31.97
C ALA A 302 7.34 -14.94 -31.71
N SER A 303 7.49 -15.35 -30.44
CA SER A 303 7.56 -16.74 -30.04
C SER A 303 6.24 -17.46 -30.34
N THR A 304 6.20 -18.20 -31.44
CA THR A 304 5.03 -19.01 -31.86
C THR A 304 4.73 -20.19 -30.93
N ASN A 305 5.66 -20.52 -30.04
CA ASN A 305 5.56 -21.61 -29.07
C ASN A 305 5.83 -21.15 -27.62
N PHE A 306 5.65 -19.86 -27.29
CA PHE A 306 5.67 -19.43 -25.90
C PHE A 306 4.61 -20.23 -25.11
N PRO A 307 4.94 -20.75 -23.91
CA PRO A 307 4.08 -21.72 -23.24
C PRO A 307 2.79 -21.06 -22.73
N THR A 308 1.65 -21.54 -23.23
CA THR A 308 0.31 -21.18 -22.75
C THR A 308 -0.41 -22.39 -22.15
N THR A 309 -1.45 -22.14 -21.35
CA THR A 309 -2.27 -23.20 -20.74
C THR A 309 -3.64 -23.32 -21.41
N PRO A 310 -4.24 -24.52 -21.48
CA PRO A 310 -5.62 -24.67 -21.92
C PRO A 310 -6.58 -23.80 -21.13
N GLY A 311 -7.47 -23.08 -21.82
CA GLY A 311 -8.44 -22.17 -21.19
C GLY A 311 -7.86 -20.83 -20.72
N ALA A 312 -6.60 -20.52 -21.06
CA ALA A 312 -6.04 -19.17 -20.89
C ALA A 312 -6.83 -18.13 -21.70
N PHE A 313 -6.82 -16.88 -21.22
CA PHE A 313 -7.52 -15.75 -21.85
C PHE A 313 -7.13 -15.56 -23.33
N GLN A 314 -5.84 -15.60 -23.63
CA GLN A 314 -5.29 -15.63 -24.98
C GLN A 314 -4.24 -16.74 -25.09
N THR A 315 -4.35 -17.58 -26.11
CA THR A 315 -3.53 -18.79 -26.30
C THR A 315 -2.55 -18.73 -27.47
N ALA A 316 -2.62 -17.67 -28.28
CA ALA A 316 -1.74 -17.46 -29.42
C ALA A 316 -1.23 -16.01 -29.44
N VAL A 317 0.01 -15.84 -29.91
CA VAL A 317 0.62 -14.55 -30.17
C VAL A 317 -0.04 -13.89 -31.38
N HIS A 318 -0.18 -12.57 -31.35
CA HIS A 318 -0.65 -11.79 -32.49
C HIS A 318 0.49 -11.45 -33.46
N PRO A 319 0.21 -11.34 -34.76
CA PRO A 319 1.17 -10.79 -35.71
C PRO A 319 1.21 -9.26 -35.56
N GLY A 320 2.40 -8.68 -35.39
CA GLY A 320 2.56 -7.21 -35.39
C GLY A 320 3.69 -6.68 -34.52
N GLY A 321 4.11 -7.44 -33.50
CA GLY A 321 5.13 -7.02 -32.55
C GLY A 321 5.12 -7.92 -31.32
N PRO A 322 5.86 -7.55 -30.27
CA PRO A 322 5.84 -8.26 -28.99
C PRO A 322 4.45 -8.20 -28.36
N ASP A 323 4.01 -9.33 -27.82
CA ASP A 323 2.83 -9.41 -26.96
C ASP A 323 3.28 -9.52 -25.50
N ALA A 324 2.53 -8.89 -24.59
CA ALA A 324 2.75 -9.11 -23.17
C ALA A 324 2.29 -10.52 -22.77
N PHE A 325 2.84 -11.05 -21.69
CA PHE A 325 2.39 -12.32 -21.10
C PHE A 325 2.15 -12.19 -19.59
N VAL A 326 1.33 -13.10 -19.07
CA VAL A 326 1.13 -13.32 -17.64
C VAL A 326 1.15 -14.81 -17.35
N THR A 327 2.10 -15.22 -16.52
CA THR A 327 2.33 -16.63 -16.16
C THR A 327 2.24 -16.81 -14.65
N LYS A 328 1.49 -17.81 -14.18
CA LYS A 328 1.53 -18.29 -12.81
C LYS A 328 2.18 -19.67 -12.76
N LEU A 329 3.30 -19.80 -12.05
CA LEU A 329 3.93 -21.08 -11.72
C LEU A 329 3.40 -21.61 -10.40
N ASN A 330 3.34 -22.94 -10.25
CA ASN A 330 3.04 -23.54 -8.96
C ASN A 330 4.19 -23.25 -7.95
N PRO A 331 3.97 -23.45 -6.64
CA PRO A 331 4.98 -23.13 -5.61
C PRO A 331 6.30 -23.90 -5.74
N PHE A 332 6.33 -24.98 -6.52
CA PHE A 332 7.52 -25.81 -6.73
C PHE A 332 8.24 -25.49 -8.04
N GLY A 333 7.72 -24.57 -8.86
CA GLY A 333 8.25 -24.25 -10.18
C GLY A 333 8.21 -25.41 -11.18
N THR A 334 7.40 -26.44 -10.94
CA THR A 334 7.36 -27.67 -11.76
C THR A 334 6.30 -27.64 -12.86
N ALA A 335 5.31 -26.76 -12.74
CA ALA A 335 4.23 -26.62 -13.72
C ALA A 335 3.64 -25.21 -13.73
N LEU A 336 3.08 -24.84 -14.87
CA LEU A 336 2.24 -23.65 -15.01
C LEU A 336 0.86 -23.94 -14.41
N VAL A 337 0.41 -23.08 -13.49
CA VAL A 337 -0.99 -23.03 -13.05
C VAL A 337 -1.83 -22.40 -14.17
N TYR A 338 -1.34 -21.28 -14.72
CA TYR A 338 -1.83 -20.72 -15.97
C TYR A 338 -0.73 -19.96 -16.69
N SER A 339 -0.87 -19.78 -18.00
CA SER A 339 -0.04 -18.86 -18.78
C SER A 339 -0.83 -18.35 -19.98
N THR A 340 -0.90 -17.03 -20.13
CA THR A 340 -1.70 -16.34 -21.14
C THR A 340 -0.89 -15.23 -21.80
N TYR A 341 -1.18 -14.96 -23.07
CA TYR A 341 -0.83 -13.67 -23.67
C TYR A 341 -1.78 -12.58 -23.15
N LEU A 342 -1.35 -11.33 -23.29
CA LEU A 342 -2.12 -10.11 -23.03
C LEU A 342 -1.71 -9.04 -24.04
N GLY A 343 -2.41 -8.98 -25.17
CA GLY A 343 -2.06 -8.04 -26.22
C GLY A 343 -3.04 -8.01 -27.38
N GLY A 344 -2.65 -7.29 -28.42
CA GLY A 344 -3.39 -7.00 -29.63
C GLY A 344 -2.47 -6.99 -30.85
N ASN A 345 -2.77 -6.15 -31.83
CA ASN A 345 -2.20 -6.23 -33.17
C ASN A 345 -0.84 -5.56 -33.37
N ASP A 346 -0.22 -5.06 -32.30
CA ASP A 346 0.99 -4.26 -32.32
C ASP A 346 1.77 -4.44 -31.00
N PHE A 347 2.65 -3.51 -30.61
CA PHE A 347 3.54 -3.68 -29.46
C PHE A 347 2.77 -3.60 -28.13
N ASP A 348 2.89 -4.64 -27.31
CA ASP A 348 2.32 -4.73 -25.97
C ASP A 348 3.38 -5.21 -24.97
N PHE A 349 3.64 -4.40 -23.94
CA PHE A 349 4.67 -4.67 -22.94
C PHE A 349 4.05 -4.65 -21.55
N ALA A 350 4.14 -5.74 -20.79
CA ALA A 350 3.83 -5.71 -19.35
C ALA A 350 5.11 -5.51 -18.52
N LEU A 351 5.09 -4.51 -17.65
CA LEU A 351 6.26 -4.06 -16.89
C LEU A 351 6.10 -4.31 -15.38
N GLY A 352 4.89 -4.16 -14.85
CA GLY A 352 4.60 -4.31 -13.42
C GLY A 352 3.49 -5.32 -13.16
N ILE A 353 3.61 -6.07 -12.06
CA ILE A 353 2.58 -6.98 -11.58
C ILE A 353 2.38 -6.86 -10.07
N GLY A 354 1.13 -6.83 -9.63
CA GLY A 354 0.70 -6.87 -8.24
C GLY A 354 -0.44 -7.87 -8.06
N LEU A 355 -0.70 -8.29 -6.82
CA LEU A 355 -1.73 -9.29 -6.51
C LEU A 355 -2.72 -8.74 -5.49
N ASP A 356 -4.00 -9.09 -5.63
CA ASP A 356 -4.92 -9.04 -4.49
C ASP A 356 -4.93 -10.36 -3.71
N THR A 357 -5.63 -10.38 -2.57
CA THR A 357 -5.71 -11.58 -1.73
C THR A 357 -6.50 -12.73 -2.32
N LEU A 358 -7.33 -12.48 -3.34
CA LEU A 358 -8.03 -13.53 -4.05
C LEU A 358 -7.12 -14.20 -5.10
N GLY A 359 -5.87 -13.73 -5.24
CA GLY A 359 -4.92 -14.24 -6.22
C GLY A 359 -5.17 -13.71 -7.64
N ASN A 360 -5.94 -12.62 -7.78
CA ASN A 360 -6.08 -11.95 -9.07
C ASN A 360 -4.78 -11.19 -9.39
N ALA A 361 -4.34 -11.29 -10.64
CA ALA A 361 -3.15 -10.59 -11.10
C ALA A 361 -3.52 -9.22 -11.67
N TYR A 362 -2.91 -8.17 -11.13
CA TYR A 362 -3.00 -6.80 -11.62
C TYR A 362 -1.74 -6.48 -12.39
N VAL A 363 -1.88 -6.15 -13.67
CA VAL A 363 -0.76 -5.95 -14.58
C VAL A 363 -0.83 -4.54 -15.16
N THR A 364 0.31 -3.87 -15.23
CA THR A 364 0.45 -2.59 -15.91
C THR A 364 1.61 -2.62 -16.89
N GLY A 365 1.55 -1.74 -17.88
CA GLY A 365 2.43 -1.76 -19.02
C GLY A 365 2.09 -0.68 -20.03
N ALA A 366 2.55 -0.88 -21.27
CA ALA A 366 2.30 0.01 -22.41
C ALA A 366 1.77 -0.78 -23.61
N THR A 367 0.92 -0.15 -24.41
CA THR A 367 0.32 -0.73 -25.62
C THR A 367 0.27 0.27 -26.76
N THR A 368 0.67 -0.14 -27.97
CA THR A 368 0.37 0.55 -29.23
C THR A 368 -0.74 -0.15 -30.03
N SER A 369 -1.21 -1.29 -29.55
CA SER A 369 -2.27 -2.08 -30.18
C SER A 369 -3.60 -1.34 -30.15
N THR A 370 -4.21 -1.10 -31.31
CA THR A 370 -5.53 -0.45 -31.41
C THR A 370 -6.66 -1.33 -30.89
N ASN A 371 -6.46 -2.65 -30.90
CA ASN A 371 -7.38 -3.67 -30.42
C ASN A 371 -6.94 -4.31 -29.08
N PHE A 372 -6.05 -3.66 -28.31
CA PHE A 372 -5.69 -4.12 -26.96
C PHE A 372 -6.96 -4.45 -26.16
N PRO A 373 -7.00 -5.59 -25.44
CA PRO A 373 -8.23 -6.06 -24.82
C PRO A 373 -8.64 -5.15 -23.66
N THR A 374 -9.77 -4.47 -23.81
CA THR A 374 -10.43 -3.66 -22.76
C THR A 374 -11.79 -4.25 -22.39
N THR A 375 -12.25 -4.04 -21.16
CA THR A 375 -13.55 -4.53 -20.70
C THR A 375 -14.66 -3.48 -20.81
N PRO A 376 -15.93 -3.88 -20.99
CA PRO A 376 -17.06 -2.95 -20.91
C PRO A 376 -17.06 -2.17 -19.59
N GLY A 377 -17.28 -0.85 -19.64
CA GLY A 377 -17.29 0.01 -18.46
C GLY A 377 -15.91 0.35 -17.89
N ALA A 378 -14.83 -0.04 -18.57
CA ALA A 378 -13.47 0.42 -18.25
C ALA A 378 -13.36 1.95 -18.37
N PHE A 379 -12.45 2.54 -17.59
CA PHE A 379 -12.22 3.99 -17.55
C PHE A 379 -11.92 4.57 -18.94
N GLN A 380 -11.07 3.88 -19.72
CA GLN A 380 -10.73 4.27 -21.08
C GLN A 380 -10.62 3.03 -21.98
N THR A 381 -11.47 2.98 -23.01
CA THR A 381 -11.46 1.93 -24.04
C THR A 381 -10.89 2.40 -25.38
N ALA A 382 -10.90 3.71 -25.64
CA ALA A 382 -10.41 4.29 -26.88
C ALA A 382 -8.87 4.40 -26.86
N PHE A 383 -8.27 4.07 -28.01
CA PHE A 383 -6.83 4.21 -28.25
C PHE A 383 -6.44 5.68 -28.44
N GLY A 384 -5.56 6.20 -27.58
CA GLY A 384 -5.05 7.58 -27.62
C GLY A 384 -3.69 7.74 -28.29
N GLY A 385 -2.96 6.64 -28.52
CA GLY A 385 -1.55 6.62 -28.91
C GLY A 385 -0.84 5.47 -28.21
N LEU A 386 0.45 5.59 -27.91
CA LEU A 386 1.10 4.64 -27.00
C LEU A 386 0.51 4.88 -25.60
N ASP A 387 -0.44 4.05 -25.18
CA ASP A 387 -1.16 4.22 -23.90
C ASP A 387 -0.59 3.28 -22.84
N ALA A 388 -0.61 3.69 -21.58
CA ALA A 388 -0.45 2.74 -20.49
C ALA A 388 -1.71 1.86 -20.40
N PHE A 389 -1.59 0.67 -19.81
CA PHE A 389 -2.75 -0.15 -19.49
C PHE A 389 -2.76 -0.61 -18.04
N VAL A 390 -3.94 -0.97 -17.56
CA VAL A 390 -4.16 -1.63 -16.28
C VAL A 390 -5.15 -2.76 -16.47
N THR A 391 -4.70 -3.99 -16.24
CA THR A 391 -5.48 -5.20 -16.42
C THR A 391 -5.56 -5.98 -15.12
N LYS A 392 -6.76 -6.43 -14.75
CA LYS A 392 -6.99 -7.39 -13.66
C LYS A 392 -7.44 -8.72 -14.26
N LEU A 393 -6.61 -9.76 -14.14
CA LEU A 393 -6.92 -11.14 -14.53
C LEU A 393 -7.48 -11.92 -13.35
N ASN A 394 -8.44 -12.80 -13.62
CA ASN A 394 -8.94 -13.74 -12.62
C ASN A 394 -7.86 -14.75 -12.19
N PRO A 395 -8.04 -15.49 -11.08
CA PRO A 395 -6.97 -16.32 -10.51
C PRO A 395 -6.61 -17.54 -11.38
N THR A 396 -7.46 -17.87 -12.36
CA THR A 396 -7.24 -18.95 -13.33
C THR A 396 -6.59 -18.46 -14.63
N GLY A 397 -6.37 -17.15 -14.79
CA GLY A 397 -5.82 -16.55 -16.01
C GLY A 397 -6.71 -16.71 -17.26
N SER A 398 -7.99 -17.01 -17.08
CA SER A 398 -8.93 -17.35 -18.17
C SER A 398 -9.79 -16.17 -18.61
N ALA A 399 -9.91 -15.13 -17.78
CA ALA A 399 -10.72 -13.95 -18.10
C ALA A 399 -10.18 -12.68 -17.44
N LEU A 400 -10.42 -11.55 -18.10
CA LEU A 400 -10.23 -10.22 -17.54
C LEU A 400 -11.41 -9.91 -16.62
N ILE A 401 -11.11 -9.59 -15.36
CA ILE A 401 -12.09 -8.99 -14.44
C ILE A 401 -12.35 -7.54 -14.87
N TYR A 402 -11.27 -6.82 -15.15
CA TYR A 402 -11.34 -5.56 -15.88
C TYR A 402 -10.05 -5.35 -16.69
N SER A 403 -10.11 -4.52 -17.72
CA SER A 403 -8.93 -4.03 -18.43
C SER A 403 -9.23 -2.66 -19.03
N THR A 404 -8.37 -1.69 -18.74
CA THR A 404 -8.50 -0.31 -19.18
C THR A 404 -7.18 0.18 -19.77
N ARG A 405 -7.26 1.07 -20.76
CA ARG A 405 -6.15 1.95 -21.09
C ARG A 405 -6.07 3.09 -20.07
N LEU A 406 -4.96 3.80 -20.06
CA LEU A 406 -4.71 4.98 -19.25
C LEU A 406 -3.74 5.88 -20.01
N GLY A 407 -4.25 6.90 -20.68
CA GLY A 407 -3.41 7.76 -21.50
C GLY A 407 -4.07 9.00 -22.05
N GLY A 408 -3.24 9.84 -22.64
CA GLY A 408 -3.59 11.10 -23.29
C GLY A 408 -3.47 10.98 -24.81
N SER A 409 -2.71 11.90 -25.42
CA SER A 409 -2.53 12.00 -26.87
C SER A 409 -1.09 11.74 -27.35
N GLN A 410 -0.19 11.44 -26.42
CA GLN A 410 1.22 11.12 -26.63
C GLN A 410 1.51 9.76 -25.98
N PHE A 411 2.76 9.53 -25.52
CA PHE A 411 3.14 8.25 -24.94
C PHE A 411 2.84 8.17 -23.44
N GLU A 412 2.36 7.03 -22.98
CA GLU A 412 2.21 6.66 -21.59
C GLU A 412 2.71 5.24 -21.32
N GLU A 413 3.49 5.08 -20.26
CA GLU A 413 4.01 3.77 -19.86
C GLU A 413 3.67 3.50 -18.41
N GLY A 414 2.91 2.44 -18.13
CA GLY A 414 2.71 1.94 -16.77
C GLY A 414 3.89 1.08 -16.34
N ARG A 415 4.55 1.43 -15.24
CA ARG A 415 5.83 0.82 -14.83
C ARG A 415 5.73 0.02 -13.53
N GLY A 416 5.11 0.61 -12.52
CA GLY A 416 4.89 0.00 -11.22
C GLY A 416 3.40 -0.10 -10.92
N ILE A 417 2.99 -1.21 -10.29
CA ILE A 417 1.62 -1.38 -9.79
C ILE A 417 1.62 -1.98 -8.39
N ALA A 418 0.82 -1.39 -7.51
CA ALA A 418 0.51 -1.93 -6.18
C ALA A 418 -1.01 -1.97 -5.98
N VAL A 419 -1.48 -2.87 -5.12
CA VAL A 419 -2.91 -3.11 -4.91
C VAL A 419 -3.22 -2.99 -3.42
N ASP A 420 -4.21 -2.19 -3.08
CA ASP A 420 -4.65 -2.08 -1.68
C ASP A 420 -5.59 -3.23 -1.27
N THR A 421 -5.92 -3.29 0.01
CA THR A 421 -6.82 -4.31 0.58
C THR A 421 -8.25 -4.26 0.02
N PHE A 422 -8.66 -3.13 -0.57
CA PHE A 422 -9.95 -2.94 -1.22
C PHE A 422 -9.93 -3.32 -2.71
N GLY A 423 -8.77 -3.68 -3.24
CA GLY A 423 -8.59 -4.02 -4.65
C GLY A 423 -8.45 -2.81 -5.58
N ASN A 424 -8.21 -1.60 -5.04
CA ASN A 424 -7.83 -0.45 -5.86
C ASN A 424 -6.41 -0.66 -6.39
N ALA A 425 -6.21 -0.35 -7.68
CA ALA A 425 -4.90 -0.42 -8.31
C ALA A 425 -4.21 0.96 -8.27
N TYR A 426 -2.98 0.98 -7.79
CA TYR A 426 -2.11 2.15 -7.75
C TYR A 426 -1.01 1.96 -8.78
N VAL A 427 -0.95 2.84 -9.76
CA VAL A 427 -0.04 2.75 -10.90
C VAL A 427 0.85 3.98 -10.93
N THR A 428 2.14 3.74 -11.15
CA THR A 428 3.11 4.79 -11.46
C THR A 428 3.72 4.52 -12.83
N GLY A 429 4.19 5.57 -13.48
CA GLY A 429 4.77 5.47 -14.80
C GLY A 429 5.14 6.83 -15.39
N ALA A 430 5.39 6.87 -16.70
CA ALA A 430 5.75 8.08 -17.43
C ALA A 430 4.64 8.50 -18.39
N THR A 431 4.44 9.80 -18.58
CA THR A 431 3.56 10.37 -19.59
C THR A 431 4.21 11.54 -20.31
N GLY A 432 4.17 11.53 -21.65
CA GLY A 432 4.49 12.67 -22.50
C GLY A 432 3.28 13.53 -22.85
N SER A 433 2.08 13.17 -22.38
CA SER A 433 0.85 13.85 -22.74
C SER A 433 0.58 15.06 -21.87
N THR A 434 0.33 16.22 -22.49
CA THR A 434 -0.20 17.38 -21.76
C THR A 434 -1.67 17.22 -21.35
N ASN A 435 -2.35 16.19 -21.87
CA ASN A 435 -3.74 15.84 -21.60
C ASN A 435 -3.90 14.49 -20.90
N PHE A 436 -2.88 14.00 -20.20
CA PHE A 436 -3.00 12.83 -19.33
C PHE A 436 -4.18 13.00 -18.35
N PRO A 437 -4.99 11.95 -18.12
CA PRO A 437 -6.15 12.05 -17.24
C PRO A 437 -5.78 12.35 -15.79
N THR A 438 -6.20 13.49 -15.25
CA THR A 438 -6.03 13.87 -13.82
C THR A 438 -7.36 14.05 -13.10
N THR A 439 -7.38 13.87 -11.79
CA THR A 439 -8.58 14.11 -10.97
C THR A 439 -8.64 15.55 -10.43
N PRO A 440 -9.84 16.11 -10.18
CA PRO A 440 -9.97 17.38 -9.46
C PRO A 440 -9.26 17.32 -8.09
N GLY A 441 -8.53 18.37 -7.73
CA GLY A 441 -7.78 18.42 -6.47
C GLY A 441 -6.51 17.57 -6.44
N ALA A 442 -6.11 16.97 -7.57
CA ALA A 442 -4.81 16.32 -7.70
C ALA A 442 -3.66 17.30 -7.43
N PHE A 443 -2.54 16.75 -6.95
CA PHE A 443 -1.33 17.53 -6.65
C PHE A 443 -0.89 18.41 -7.84
N GLN A 444 -0.91 17.84 -9.04
CA GLN A 444 -0.61 18.52 -10.29
C GLN A 444 -1.58 18.05 -11.38
N THR A 445 -2.39 18.99 -11.88
CA THR A 445 -3.45 18.74 -12.90
C THR A 445 -3.01 19.07 -14.32
N SER A 446 -1.76 19.49 -14.52
CA SER A 446 -1.22 19.87 -15.83
C SER A 446 0.25 19.47 -15.89
N SER A 447 0.71 19.00 -17.06
CA SER A 447 2.12 18.67 -17.26
C SER A 447 3.04 19.84 -16.89
N GLY A 448 4.17 19.50 -16.26
CA GLY A 448 5.20 20.44 -15.88
C GLY A 448 6.04 20.90 -17.07
N GLY A 449 6.05 20.15 -18.17
CA GLY A 449 6.85 20.39 -19.37
C GLY A 449 7.14 19.13 -20.20
N GLY A 450 8.32 18.52 -20.02
CA GLY A 450 8.74 17.31 -20.74
C GLY A 450 7.91 16.08 -20.36
N GLY A 451 8.44 14.87 -20.59
CA GLY A 451 7.78 13.66 -20.11
C GLY A 451 7.77 13.61 -18.59
N ASP A 452 6.62 13.60 -17.93
CA ASP A 452 6.50 13.61 -16.46
C ASP A 452 6.21 12.21 -15.92
N ALA A 453 6.62 11.90 -14.70
CA ALA A 453 6.03 10.78 -13.98
C ALA A 453 4.54 11.03 -13.72
N PHE A 454 3.74 9.97 -13.59
CA PHE A 454 2.36 10.04 -13.13
C PHE A 454 2.11 9.08 -11.97
N VAL A 455 1.10 9.39 -11.17
CA VAL A 455 0.60 8.48 -10.14
C VAL A 455 -0.91 8.44 -10.18
N THR A 456 -1.46 7.24 -10.39
CA THR A 456 -2.89 6.99 -10.59
C THR A 456 -3.40 5.94 -9.61
N LYS A 457 -4.54 6.19 -8.98
CA LYS A 457 -5.34 5.21 -8.23
C LYS A 457 -6.64 4.95 -8.99
N LEU A 458 -6.84 3.72 -9.45
CA LEU A 458 -8.08 3.23 -10.05
C LEU A 458 -8.95 2.52 -9.00
N ASN A 459 -10.27 2.68 -9.14
CA ASN A 459 -11.23 1.96 -8.31
C ASN A 459 -11.18 0.43 -8.58
N PRO A 460 -11.80 -0.42 -7.74
CA PRO A 460 -11.65 -1.88 -7.85
C PRO A 460 -12.25 -2.49 -9.13
N THR A 461 -13.12 -1.75 -9.81
CA THR A 461 -13.75 -2.13 -11.07
C THR A 461 -12.99 -1.61 -12.31
N GLY A 462 -11.93 -0.81 -12.13
CA GLY A 462 -11.18 -0.20 -13.23
C GLY A 462 -11.98 0.81 -14.07
N SER A 463 -13.10 1.31 -13.54
CA SER A 463 -14.06 2.17 -14.25
C SER A 463 -13.86 3.65 -13.98
N ALA A 464 -13.14 4.02 -12.93
CA ALA A 464 -12.91 5.41 -12.55
C ALA A 464 -11.56 5.61 -11.86
N LEU A 465 -10.96 6.79 -12.11
CA LEU A 465 -9.82 7.30 -11.35
C LEU A 465 -10.32 7.82 -10.00
N VAL A 466 -9.87 7.21 -8.91
CA VAL A 466 -10.05 7.73 -7.55
C VAL A 466 -9.12 8.91 -7.32
N TYR A 467 -7.91 8.84 -7.87
CA TYR A 467 -6.92 9.91 -7.86
C TYR A 467 -6.03 9.76 -9.10
N SER A 468 -5.62 10.86 -9.70
CA SER A 468 -4.60 10.83 -10.75
C SER A 468 -3.90 12.18 -10.87
N THR A 469 -2.57 12.17 -10.88
CA THR A 469 -1.74 13.37 -10.91
C THR A 469 -0.53 13.17 -11.83
N TYR A 470 -0.06 14.26 -12.42
CA TYR A 470 1.33 14.36 -12.85
C TYR A 470 2.25 14.46 -11.62
N LEU A 471 3.52 14.13 -11.79
CA LEU A 471 4.58 14.31 -10.81
C LEU A 471 5.87 14.65 -11.55
N GLY A 472 6.06 15.94 -11.84
CA GLY A 472 7.22 16.38 -12.61
C GLY A 472 7.32 17.90 -12.78
N GLY A 473 8.36 18.32 -13.48
CA GLY A 473 8.76 19.68 -13.75
C GLY A 473 8.94 19.95 -15.25
N ARG A 474 9.80 20.90 -15.62
CA ARG A 474 9.88 21.42 -17.00
C ARG A 474 10.56 20.48 -18.01
N LYS A 475 11.33 19.52 -17.55
CA LYS A 475 12.09 18.57 -18.36
C LYS A 475 11.58 17.15 -18.09
N ASP A 476 12.18 16.17 -18.75
CA ASP A 476 11.82 14.77 -18.56
C ASP A 476 12.11 14.31 -17.12
N ASP A 477 11.11 13.72 -16.48
CA ASP A 477 11.09 13.25 -15.11
C ASP A 477 10.59 11.81 -15.02
N ASP A 478 11.17 10.96 -15.87
CA ASP A 478 11.26 9.50 -15.78
C ASP A 478 11.98 8.99 -17.06
N ILE A 479 13.32 9.00 -17.10
CA ILE A 479 14.06 8.60 -18.31
C ILE A 479 14.32 7.12 -18.27
N ASP A 480 13.44 6.35 -18.91
CA ASP A 480 13.91 5.14 -19.56
C ASP A 480 13.13 4.86 -20.83
N ASN A 481 13.86 4.39 -21.83
CA ASN A 481 13.31 3.92 -23.08
C ASN A 481 13.14 2.41 -22.92
N ILE A 482 11.94 1.86 -23.17
CA ILE A 482 11.61 0.42 -23.14
C ILE A 482 12.68 -0.50 -23.77
N SER A 483 13.49 0.04 -24.70
CA SER A 483 14.60 -0.66 -25.36
C SER A 483 15.87 -0.85 -24.50
N ARG A 484 16.04 -0.16 -23.37
CA ARG A 484 17.24 -0.28 -22.51
C ARG A 484 17.06 -1.22 -21.32
N GLY A 485 15.83 -1.69 -21.08
CA GLY A 485 15.55 -2.76 -20.13
C GLY A 485 15.73 -2.41 -18.65
N VAL A 486 15.74 -1.12 -18.31
CA VAL A 486 15.66 -0.61 -16.93
C VAL A 486 14.32 0.11 -16.81
N VAL A 487 13.62 -0.08 -15.68
CA VAL A 487 12.34 0.56 -15.40
C VAL A 487 12.50 1.35 -14.10
N ALA A 488 12.89 2.62 -14.21
CA ALA A 488 12.70 3.57 -13.11
C ALA A 488 11.20 3.83 -12.95
N GLY A 489 10.63 3.71 -11.74
CA GLY A 489 9.17 3.82 -11.55
C GLY A 489 8.56 2.82 -10.56
N GLY A 490 9.17 2.62 -9.39
CA GLY A 490 8.64 1.70 -8.37
C GLY A 490 7.51 2.33 -7.55
N ILE A 491 6.52 1.54 -7.15
CA ILE A 491 5.45 1.96 -6.22
C ILE A 491 5.25 0.92 -5.11
N ALA A 492 5.12 1.38 -3.88
CA ALA A 492 4.77 0.57 -2.71
C ALA A 492 3.70 1.27 -1.87
N LEU A 493 2.89 0.50 -1.13
CA LEU A 493 1.85 1.03 -0.25
C LEU A 493 2.18 0.73 1.21
N ASP A 494 1.92 1.67 2.11
CA ASP A 494 1.84 1.36 3.54
C ASP A 494 0.45 0.82 3.92
N SER A 495 0.30 0.35 5.17
CA SER A 495 -0.96 -0.19 5.69
C SER A 495 -2.12 0.82 5.72
N LEU A 496 -1.82 2.11 5.58
CA LEU A 496 -2.79 3.20 5.47
C LEU A 496 -3.12 3.54 4.01
N GLY A 497 -2.54 2.83 3.03
CA GLY A 497 -2.76 3.06 1.61
C GLY A 497 -2.07 4.31 1.05
N ASN A 498 -1.07 4.87 1.74
CA ASN A 498 -0.20 5.90 1.16
C ASN A 498 0.76 5.24 0.17
N ALA A 499 0.95 5.84 -1.01
CA ALA A 499 1.93 5.34 -1.96
C ALA A 499 3.29 6.00 -1.77
N TYR A 500 4.33 5.19 -1.87
CA TYR A 500 5.71 5.60 -1.97
C TYR A 500 6.14 5.31 -3.40
N VAL A 501 6.54 6.35 -4.12
CA VAL A 501 6.85 6.30 -5.54
C VAL A 501 8.30 6.71 -5.72
N THR A 502 8.99 6.04 -6.62
CA THR A 502 10.40 6.31 -6.96
C THR A 502 10.55 6.45 -8.47
N GLY A 503 11.55 7.21 -8.90
CA GLY A 503 11.86 7.41 -10.32
C GLY A 503 13.07 8.34 -10.45
N ASP A 504 13.27 8.91 -11.63
CA ASP A 504 14.33 9.89 -11.89
C ASP A 504 13.81 11.21 -12.47
N THR A 505 14.61 12.27 -12.35
CA THR A 505 14.25 13.64 -12.73
C THR A 505 15.41 14.38 -13.38
N ARG A 506 15.15 15.06 -14.51
CA ARG A 506 16.04 16.10 -15.09
C ARG A 506 15.57 17.51 -14.76
N SER A 507 14.41 17.64 -14.16
CA SER A 507 13.81 18.93 -13.86
C SER A 507 14.49 19.60 -12.67
N ASN A 508 14.95 20.83 -12.92
CA ASN A 508 15.40 21.73 -11.86
C ASN A 508 14.28 22.23 -10.96
N ASN A 509 13.04 22.00 -11.38
CA ASN A 509 11.81 22.40 -10.72
C ASN A 509 10.91 21.18 -10.44
N PHE A 510 11.47 19.98 -10.30
CA PHE A 510 10.73 18.83 -9.81
C PHE A 510 10.03 19.19 -8.48
N PRO A 511 8.79 18.74 -8.25
CA PRO A 511 8.03 19.03 -7.05
C PRO A 511 8.64 18.40 -5.79
N ALA A 512 9.63 19.05 -5.20
CA ALA A 512 10.19 18.71 -3.91
C ALA A 512 9.50 19.49 -2.78
N THR A 513 9.18 18.82 -1.68
CA THR A 513 8.61 19.48 -0.51
C THR A 513 9.67 20.31 0.24
N PRO A 514 9.29 21.42 0.90
CA PRO A 514 10.21 22.14 1.77
C PRO A 514 10.80 21.21 2.84
N GLY A 515 12.12 21.19 2.95
CA GLY A 515 12.83 20.31 3.89
C GLY A 515 13.02 18.87 3.39
N ALA A 516 12.65 18.54 2.15
CA ALA A 516 13.01 17.26 1.55
C ALA A 516 14.54 17.08 1.50
N PHE A 517 14.98 15.82 1.56
CA PHE A 517 16.39 15.39 1.47
C PHE A 517 17.13 16.23 0.39
N GLN A 518 16.63 16.16 -0.83
CA GLN A 518 17.10 17.00 -1.93
C GLN A 518 15.96 17.86 -2.47
N THR A 519 16.12 19.17 -2.46
CA THR A 519 15.10 20.13 -2.95
C THR A 519 15.40 20.72 -4.33
N ARG A 520 16.57 20.40 -4.90
CA ARG A 520 16.98 20.77 -6.26
C ARG A 520 17.83 19.66 -6.84
N TYR A 521 17.59 19.29 -8.09
CA TYR A 521 18.47 18.35 -8.78
C TYR A 521 19.94 18.88 -8.79
N GLY A 522 20.90 17.99 -8.54
CA GLY A 522 22.32 18.25 -8.29
C GLY A 522 23.24 17.75 -9.41
N GLY A 523 22.67 17.35 -10.55
CA GLY A 523 23.41 16.80 -11.69
C GLY A 523 22.62 16.88 -12.99
N SER A 524 22.92 16.00 -13.96
CA SER A 524 22.16 15.92 -15.21
C SER A 524 20.85 15.12 -15.07
N VAL A 525 20.78 14.19 -14.13
CA VAL A 525 19.63 13.34 -13.76
C VAL A 525 19.77 13.05 -12.25
N ASP A 526 18.67 13.02 -11.50
CA ASP A 526 18.63 12.57 -10.10
C ASP A 526 17.50 11.58 -9.85
N GLY A 527 17.67 10.67 -8.89
CA GLY A 527 16.55 9.88 -8.38
C GLY A 527 15.65 10.71 -7.47
N PHE A 528 14.34 10.45 -7.50
CA PHE A 528 13.38 10.98 -6.55
C PHE A 528 12.69 9.86 -5.76
N VAL A 529 12.20 10.24 -4.58
CA VAL A 529 11.22 9.46 -3.81
C VAL A 529 10.11 10.41 -3.35
N ALA A 530 8.87 10.00 -3.53
CA ALA A 530 7.69 10.77 -3.16
C ALA A 530 6.75 9.88 -2.33
N LYS A 531 6.31 10.39 -1.17
CA LYS A 531 5.18 9.80 -0.44
C LYS A 531 3.92 10.59 -0.80
N ILE A 532 3.00 9.93 -1.49
CA ILE A 532 1.70 10.49 -1.87
C ILE A 532 0.66 9.90 -0.94
N ARG A 533 0.06 10.77 -0.13
CA ARG A 533 -1.17 10.43 0.58
C ARG A 533 -2.33 10.63 -0.38
N PHE A 534 -3.11 9.59 -0.57
CA PHE A 534 -4.39 9.68 -1.27
C PHE A 534 -5.37 10.19 -0.23
N GLY A 535 -5.24 11.48 0.09
CA GLY A 535 -6.16 12.19 0.93
C GLY A 535 -7.49 12.18 0.21
N ALA A 536 -8.33 11.21 0.53
CA ALA A 536 -9.74 11.41 0.36
C ALA A 536 -10.07 12.59 1.29
N THR A 537 -10.44 13.70 0.65
CA THR A 537 -10.84 14.94 1.30
C THR A 537 -11.82 14.60 2.42
N GLY A 538 -11.34 14.70 3.66
CA GLY A 538 -12.13 14.59 4.87
C GLY A 538 -12.59 13.20 5.36
N TYR A 539 -12.58 12.17 4.52
CA TYR A 539 -13.09 10.84 4.84
C TYR A 539 -12.20 9.76 4.22
N GLU A 540 -11.82 8.71 4.95
CA GLU A 540 -11.04 7.57 4.42
C GLU A 540 -11.77 6.26 4.73
N ILE A 541 -11.56 5.25 3.90
CA ILE A 541 -11.99 3.88 4.21
C ILE A 541 -10.71 3.09 4.47
N VAL A 542 -10.60 2.51 5.66
CA VAL A 542 -9.48 1.67 6.08
C VAL A 542 -9.97 0.26 6.35
N SER A 543 -9.11 -0.74 6.16
CA SER A 543 -9.46 -2.13 6.41
C SER A 543 -8.28 -2.92 6.92
N ASN A 544 -8.57 -3.96 7.67
CA ASN A 544 -7.60 -4.95 8.10
C ASN A 544 -8.16 -6.36 7.88
N ARG A 545 -7.28 -7.31 7.62
CA ARG A 545 -7.63 -8.71 7.36
C ARG A 545 -6.82 -9.64 8.23
N VAL A 546 -7.48 -10.69 8.70
CA VAL A 546 -6.84 -11.79 9.44
C VAL A 546 -7.28 -13.11 8.81
N LEU A 547 -6.31 -14.00 8.67
CA LEU A 547 -6.55 -15.40 8.33
C LEU A 547 -6.75 -16.17 9.63
N LEU A 548 -7.90 -16.82 9.77
CA LEU A 548 -8.23 -17.69 10.89
C LEU A 548 -7.92 -19.14 10.49
N PRO A 549 -6.90 -19.78 11.09
CA PRO A 549 -6.64 -21.21 10.90
C PRO A 549 -7.88 -22.09 11.14
N PRO A 550 -7.87 -23.35 10.67
CA PRO A 550 -8.96 -24.27 10.96
C PRO A 550 -9.28 -24.35 12.45
N SER A 551 -10.56 -24.32 12.80
CA SER A 551 -11.05 -24.40 14.20
C SER A 551 -10.48 -23.34 15.16
N SER A 552 -10.19 -22.14 14.68
CA SER A 552 -9.63 -21.04 15.48
C SER A 552 -10.55 -19.82 15.57
N ALA A 553 -10.32 -18.95 16.54
CA ALA A 553 -10.98 -17.65 16.65
C ALA A 553 -9.93 -16.53 16.75
N GLY A 554 -10.30 -15.33 16.31
CA GLY A 554 -9.40 -14.19 16.30
C GLY A 554 -10.12 -12.87 16.11
N ASN A 555 -9.43 -11.80 16.49
CA ASN A 555 -9.93 -10.44 16.36
C ASN A 555 -9.30 -9.76 15.13
N VAL A 556 -10.11 -9.03 14.38
CA VAL A 556 -9.72 -8.23 13.23
C VAL A 556 -9.98 -6.77 13.58
N ASN A 557 -8.92 -6.06 13.96
CA ASN A 557 -8.99 -4.65 14.33
C ASN A 557 -8.56 -3.79 13.15
N VAL A 558 -9.37 -2.82 12.77
CA VAL A 558 -8.95 -1.75 11.84
C VAL A 558 -8.88 -0.43 12.60
N THR A 559 -7.83 0.36 12.36
CA THR A 559 -7.61 1.64 13.05
C THR A 559 -7.55 2.77 12.02
N CYS A 560 -8.28 3.84 12.28
CA CYS A 560 -8.24 5.06 11.46
C CYS A 560 -6.86 5.74 11.53
N SER A 561 -6.50 6.49 10.50
CA SER A 561 -5.26 7.27 10.51
C SER A 561 -5.28 8.36 11.59
N THR A 562 -4.09 8.79 12.03
CA THR A 562 -3.92 9.72 13.15
C THR A 562 -4.72 11.00 12.93
N GLY A 563 -5.67 11.29 13.84
CA GLY A 563 -6.56 12.44 13.76
C GLY A 563 -7.99 12.12 13.26
N ASN A 564 -8.24 10.90 12.77
CA ASN A 564 -9.54 10.47 12.24
C ASN A 564 -10.31 9.55 13.21
N LYS A 565 -11.65 9.65 13.25
CA LYS A 565 -12.55 8.80 14.06
C LYS A 565 -13.34 7.85 13.18
N VAL A 566 -13.73 6.70 13.73
CA VAL A 566 -14.61 5.75 13.03
C VAL A 566 -16.04 6.27 13.00
N LEU A 567 -16.61 6.41 11.82
CA LEU A 567 -17.98 6.87 11.60
C LEU A 567 -18.98 5.72 11.41
N GLY A 568 -18.46 4.55 11.11
CA GLY A 568 -19.20 3.32 10.87
C GLY A 568 -18.25 2.29 10.27
N GLY A 569 -18.69 1.06 10.18
CA GLY A 569 -17.87 -0.01 9.66
C GLY A 569 -18.68 -1.25 9.34
N GLY A 570 -17.98 -2.27 8.90
CA GLY A 570 -18.58 -3.52 8.50
C GLY A 570 -17.54 -4.62 8.40
N LEU A 571 -17.95 -5.74 7.83
CA LEU A 571 -17.12 -6.93 7.72
C LEU A 571 -17.34 -7.65 6.39
N SER A 572 -16.33 -8.38 5.95
CA SER A 572 -16.41 -9.28 4.79
C SER A 572 -15.90 -10.67 5.14
N ILE A 573 -16.68 -11.69 4.75
CA ILE A 573 -16.42 -13.10 4.99
C ILE A 573 -16.51 -13.86 3.68
N GLU A 574 -15.44 -14.58 3.34
CA GLU A 574 -15.37 -15.35 2.08
C GLU A 574 -16.31 -16.57 2.07
N THR A 575 -16.52 -17.21 3.23
CA THR A 575 -17.35 -18.42 3.37
C THR A 575 -18.24 -18.36 4.62
N PRO A 576 -19.45 -17.78 4.51
CA PRO A 576 -20.32 -17.50 5.66
C PRO A 576 -20.90 -18.77 6.31
N ALA A 577 -20.80 -19.92 5.63
CA ALA A 577 -21.15 -21.21 6.21
C ALA A 577 -20.19 -21.65 7.32
N PHE A 578 -18.95 -21.13 7.33
CA PHE A 578 -17.88 -21.58 8.23
C PHE A 578 -17.32 -20.49 9.14
N ILE A 579 -17.79 -19.25 9.02
CA ILE A 579 -17.39 -18.18 9.94
C ILE A 579 -18.58 -17.77 10.80
N LYS A 580 -18.37 -17.78 12.12
CA LYS A 580 -19.27 -17.17 13.10
C LYS A 580 -18.71 -15.82 13.55
N VAL A 581 -19.52 -14.78 13.55
CA VAL A 581 -19.16 -13.44 14.04
C VAL A 581 -19.78 -13.22 15.42
N PHE A 582 -18.96 -12.80 16.36
CA PHE A 582 -19.31 -12.55 17.75
C PHE A 582 -19.56 -11.07 17.98
N SER A 583 -18.71 -10.23 17.38
CA SER A 583 -18.85 -8.78 17.42
C SER A 583 -18.42 -8.13 16.11
N SER A 584 -19.03 -6.98 15.83
CA SER A 584 -18.62 -6.05 14.79
C SER A 584 -19.02 -4.66 15.26
N GLU A 585 -18.18 -4.02 16.06
CA GLU A 585 -18.53 -2.77 16.72
C GLU A 585 -17.37 -1.75 16.72
N PRO A 586 -17.67 -0.44 16.79
CA PRO A 586 -16.65 0.55 17.06
C PRO A 586 -16.11 0.32 18.48
N SER A 587 -14.79 0.41 18.66
CA SER A 587 -14.16 0.30 19.98
C SER A 587 -14.69 1.41 20.89
N ASP A 588 -15.31 1.04 22.02
CA ASP A 588 -15.97 1.95 22.96
C ASP A 588 -15.07 2.42 24.11
N GLY A 589 -13.79 2.01 24.12
CA GLY A 589 -12.80 2.42 25.11
C GLY A 589 -12.89 1.68 26.46
N PHE A 590 -13.70 0.62 26.60
CA PHE A 590 -13.68 -0.26 27.78
C PHE A 590 -12.59 -1.36 27.72
N SER A 591 -11.89 -1.47 26.59
CA SER A 591 -10.62 -2.21 26.43
C SER A 591 -9.49 -1.23 26.12
N ASN A 592 -8.22 -1.66 26.20
CA ASN A 592 -7.00 -0.84 26.04
C ASN A 592 -6.82 -0.13 24.66
N PHE A 593 -7.88 0.05 23.87
CA PHE A 593 -7.85 0.61 22.52
C PHE A 593 -8.76 1.83 22.41
N SER A 594 -8.22 2.91 21.85
CA SER A 594 -8.91 4.20 21.67
C SER A 594 -10.13 4.13 20.74
N ASP A 595 -10.97 5.16 20.77
CA ASP A 595 -12.17 5.41 19.93
C ASP A 595 -11.87 5.68 18.43
N HIS A 596 -10.77 5.11 17.92
CA HIS A 596 -10.28 5.24 16.54
C HIS A 596 -10.26 3.89 15.81
N SER A 597 -10.86 2.83 16.37
CA SER A 597 -10.80 1.47 15.83
C SER A 597 -12.18 0.82 15.68
N TRP A 598 -12.33 -0.01 14.64
CA TRP A 598 -13.48 -0.91 14.45
C TRP A 598 -13.01 -2.35 14.59
N ASN A 599 -13.69 -3.12 15.43
CA ASN A 599 -13.24 -4.44 15.83
C ASN A 599 -14.25 -5.49 15.37
N VAL A 600 -13.74 -6.57 14.77
CA VAL A 600 -14.54 -7.73 14.35
C VAL A 600 -13.96 -8.98 14.98
N PHE A 601 -14.69 -9.60 15.92
CA PHE A 601 -14.31 -10.87 16.50
C PHE A 601 -15.05 -12.02 15.81
N ALA A 602 -14.30 -13.00 15.30
CA ALA A 602 -14.85 -14.09 14.50
C ALA A 602 -14.15 -15.44 14.78
N GLN A 603 -14.87 -16.53 14.53
CA GLN A 603 -14.40 -17.91 14.63
C GLN A 603 -14.58 -18.65 13.32
N ASN A 604 -13.52 -19.35 12.91
CA ASN A 604 -13.55 -20.33 11.84
C ASN A 604 -13.98 -21.71 12.37
N THR A 605 -15.16 -22.16 11.96
CA THR A 605 -15.70 -23.49 12.29
C THR A 605 -15.37 -24.56 11.23
N ASP A 606 -14.61 -24.23 10.17
CA ASP A 606 -14.08 -25.24 9.24
C ASP A 606 -12.91 -25.98 9.90
N PRO A 607 -12.95 -27.33 10.00
CA PRO A 607 -11.86 -28.11 10.57
C PRO A 607 -10.68 -28.33 9.62
N THR A 608 -10.82 -27.98 8.34
CA THR A 608 -9.87 -28.31 7.26
C THR A 608 -9.22 -27.11 6.60
N ASN A 609 -9.92 -25.98 6.47
CA ASN A 609 -9.43 -24.83 5.72
C ASN A 609 -9.27 -23.59 6.58
N THR A 610 -8.19 -22.85 6.35
CA THR A 610 -8.03 -21.46 6.82
C THR A 610 -9.06 -20.58 6.13
N ARG A 611 -9.72 -19.70 6.88
CA ARG A 611 -10.76 -18.79 6.38
C ARG A 611 -10.40 -17.34 6.66
N GLN A 612 -10.76 -16.44 5.75
CA GLN A 612 -10.47 -15.01 5.88
C GLN A 612 -11.64 -14.23 6.48
N VAL A 613 -11.31 -13.29 7.38
CA VAL A 613 -12.22 -12.26 7.87
C VAL A 613 -11.57 -10.89 7.69
N THR A 614 -12.33 -9.95 7.13
CA THR A 614 -11.88 -8.56 6.91
C THR A 614 -12.77 -7.61 7.71
N ALA A 615 -12.16 -6.74 8.53
CA ALA A 615 -12.82 -5.61 9.19
C ALA A 615 -12.59 -4.33 8.37
N ILE A 616 -13.63 -3.50 8.26
CA ILE A 616 -13.60 -2.28 7.45
C ILE A 616 -14.19 -1.13 8.27
N ALA A 617 -13.55 0.03 8.25
CA ALA A 617 -14.03 1.24 8.90
C ALA A 617 -14.05 2.41 7.92
N VAL A 618 -15.12 3.20 7.99
CA VAL A 618 -15.19 4.55 7.42
C VAL A 618 -14.72 5.51 8.48
N CYS A 619 -13.74 6.34 8.16
CA CYS A 619 -13.03 7.21 9.07
C CYS A 619 -13.09 8.66 8.59
N ALA A 620 -13.06 9.64 9.51
CA ALA A 620 -13.04 11.05 9.15
C ALA A 620 -12.32 11.92 10.19
N SER A 621 -11.78 13.05 9.74
CA SER A 621 -11.03 13.99 10.59
C SER A 621 -11.89 14.60 11.70
N ARG A 622 -11.31 14.74 12.91
CA ARG A 622 -11.92 15.48 14.03
C ARG A 622 -12.33 16.92 13.66
N SER A 623 -11.63 17.56 12.72
CA SER A 623 -11.95 18.92 12.28
C SER A 623 -13.27 19.01 11.51
N LEU A 624 -13.72 17.90 10.92
CA LEU A 624 -14.97 17.83 10.16
C LEU A 624 -16.15 17.37 11.02
N LEU A 625 -15.89 16.80 12.20
CA LEU A 625 -16.92 16.24 13.09
C LEU A 625 -16.68 16.56 14.57
N PRO A 626 -16.74 17.84 14.98
CA PRO A 626 -16.73 18.20 16.40
C PRO A 626 -18.03 17.74 17.09
N GLY A 627 -17.95 16.96 18.18
CA GLY A 627 -19.15 16.51 18.93
C GLY A 627 -19.67 15.11 18.55
N TYR A 628 -18.77 14.25 18.09
CA TYR A 628 -18.97 12.81 17.93
C TYR A 628 -19.12 12.09 19.28
N GLU A 629 -20.00 11.09 19.35
CA GLU A 629 -20.13 10.18 20.51
C GLU A 629 -20.40 8.74 20.05
N ILE A 630 -19.88 7.74 20.79
CA ILE A 630 -20.33 6.36 20.70
C ILE A 630 -21.33 6.14 21.84
N VAL A 631 -22.53 5.73 21.50
CA VAL A 631 -23.57 5.37 22.47
C VAL A 631 -23.70 3.86 22.46
N THR A 632 -23.70 3.22 23.62
CA THR A 632 -23.89 1.78 23.76
C THR A 632 -25.14 1.49 24.58
N ASN A 633 -25.88 0.45 24.22
CA ASN A 633 -26.95 -0.09 25.05
C ASN A 633 -26.88 -1.62 25.06
N GLN A 634 -27.44 -2.24 26.09
CA GLN A 634 -27.42 -3.69 26.27
C GLN A 634 -28.73 -4.20 26.82
N VAL A 635 -29.12 -5.41 26.39
CA VAL A 635 -30.33 -6.08 26.87
C VAL A 635 -30.02 -7.56 27.09
N PHE A 636 -30.58 -8.13 28.15
CA PHE A 636 -30.67 -9.58 28.30
C PHE A 636 -31.87 -10.09 27.53
N VAL A 637 -31.64 -10.93 26.51
CA VAL A 637 -32.67 -11.60 25.73
C VAL A 637 -33.09 -12.85 26.48
N PRO A 638 -34.34 -12.94 26.99
CA PRO A 638 -34.80 -14.13 27.72
C PRO A 638 -34.69 -15.41 26.89
N ALA A 639 -34.61 -16.55 27.58
CA ALA A 639 -34.58 -17.87 26.95
C ALA A 639 -35.71 -18.05 25.94
N SER A 640 -35.41 -18.61 24.76
CA SER A 640 -36.38 -18.87 23.68
C SER A 640 -37.24 -17.66 23.28
N SER A 641 -36.65 -16.46 23.29
CA SER A 641 -37.36 -15.22 22.97
C SER A 641 -36.55 -14.30 22.06
N SER A 642 -37.16 -13.21 21.60
CA SER A 642 -36.46 -12.17 20.84
C SER A 642 -36.58 -10.83 21.55
N ALA A 643 -35.54 -10.00 21.46
CA ALA A 643 -35.53 -8.64 21.94
C ALA A 643 -34.76 -7.73 20.98
N THR A 644 -35.06 -6.43 21.02
CA THR A 644 -34.34 -5.42 20.26
C THR A 644 -33.57 -4.53 21.21
N VAL A 645 -32.26 -4.43 20.98
CA VAL A 645 -31.40 -3.44 21.63
C VAL A 645 -31.48 -2.16 20.82
N ASN A 646 -32.12 -1.15 21.40
CA ASN A 646 -32.24 0.17 20.77
C ASN A 646 -31.16 1.08 21.34
N VAL A 647 -30.34 1.66 20.47
CA VAL A 647 -29.36 2.67 20.82
C VAL A 647 -29.82 4.00 20.27
N ALA A 648 -30.11 4.96 21.14
CA ALA A 648 -30.59 6.27 20.74
C ALA A 648 -29.50 7.33 20.96
N CYS A 649 -29.15 8.06 19.89
CA CYS A 649 -28.29 9.24 19.98
C CYS A 649 -28.97 10.34 20.82
N SER A 650 -28.15 11.17 21.49
CA SER A 650 -28.64 12.31 22.25
C SER A 650 -29.48 13.28 21.40
N THR A 651 -30.37 14.04 22.04
CA THR A 651 -31.31 14.93 21.35
C THR A 651 -30.57 15.93 20.47
N GLY A 652 -30.72 15.79 19.15
CA GLY A 652 -30.05 16.64 18.17
C GLY A 652 -29.09 15.84 17.29
N ASN A 653 -28.48 14.77 17.80
CA ASN A 653 -27.54 13.91 17.07
C ASN A 653 -28.24 12.86 16.20
N LYS A 654 -27.51 12.33 15.22
CA LYS A 654 -27.93 11.36 14.20
C LYS A 654 -26.97 10.19 14.16
N VAL A 655 -27.48 9.00 13.84
CA VAL A 655 -26.66 7.80 13.67
C VAL A 655 -25.93 7.84 12.33
N LEU A 656 -24.62 7.63 12.36
CA LEU A 656 -23.78 7.49 11.17
C LEU A 656 -23.54 6.02 10.81
N GLY A 657 -23.46 5.15 11.82
CA GLY A 657 -23.29 3.71 11.69
C GLY A 657 -23.33 3.05 13.06
N GLY A 658 -23.16 1.74 13.13
CA GLY A 658 -23.16 1.04 14.41
C GLY A 658 -22.86 -0.44 14.27
N GLY A 659 -22.86 -1.12 15.41
CA GLY A 659 -22.39 -2.48 15.56
C GLY A 659 -23.09 -3.22 16.68
N PHE A 660 -22.63 -4.45 16.92
CA PHE A 660 -23.13 -5.30 18.00
C PHE A 660 -22.03 -6.19 18.59
N ASN A 661 -22.30 -6.70 19.78
CA ASN A 661 -21.49 -7.67 20.50
C ASN A 661 -22.37 -8.70 21.22
N ILE A 662 -21.98 -9.98 21.11
CA ILE A 662 -22.71 -11.13 21.64
C ILE A 662 -21.75 -12.02 22.41
N GLU A 663 -22.07 -12.26 23.68
CA GLU A 663 -21.25 -13.11 24.55
C GLU A 663 -21.39 -14.61 24.23
N THR A 664 -22.58 -15.02 23.76
CA THR A 664 -22.96 -16.44 23.54
C THR A 664 -23.65 -16.66 22.19
N PRO A 665 -22.92 -16.60 21.07
CA PRO A 665 -23.51 -16.56 19.73
C PRO A 665 -24.08 -17.90 19.25
N ASP A 666 -23.70 -19.02 19.86
CA ASP A 666 -24.30 -20.33 19.53
C ASP A 666 -25.82 -20.36 19.76
N PHE A 667 -26.29 -19.46 20.62
CA PHE A 667 -27.69 -19.35 20.99
C PHE A 667 -28.31 -18.01 20.61
N ILE A 668 -27.58 -17.09 19.98
CA ILE A 668 -28.10 -15.77 19.62
C ILE A 668 -27.94 -15.53 18.12
N ASN A 669 -29.05 -15.31 17.45
CA ASN A 669 -29.08 -14.89 16.04
C ASN A 669 -29.41 -13.40 15.93
N VAL A 670 -28.59 -12.62 15.20
CA VAL A 670 -28.88 -11.21 14.89
C VAL A 670 -29.79 -11.13 13.67
N ILE A 671 -30.98 -10.58 13.83
CA ILE A 671 -31.98 -10.45 12.75
C ILE A 671 -31.77 -9.14 11.98
N SER A 672 -31.42 -8.02 12.63
CA SER A 672 -31.16 -6.75 11.93
C SER A 672 -30.15 -5.87 12.67
N SER A 673 -29.42 -5.04 11.93
CA SER A 673 -28.49 -4.02 12.42
C SER A 673 -28.45 -2.81 11.48
N GLU A 674 -29.46 -1.94 11.57
CA GLU A 674 -29.61 -0.76 10.71
C GLU A 674 -29.88 0.53 11.52
N PRO A 675 -29.55 1.71 10.98
CA PRO A 675 -30.15 2.97 11.42
C PRO A 675 -31.61 3.00 10.93
N SER A 676 -32.58 3.24 11.82
CA SER A 676 -34.03 3.06 11.51
C SER A 676 -34.50 3.83 10.25
N ASP A 677 -35.52 3.36 9.52
CA ASP A 677 -36.92 3.48 9.95
C ASP A 677 -37.93 2.48 9.33
N GLY A 678 -37.56 1.21 9.10
CA GLY A 678 -38.27 0.19 8.28
C GLY A 678 -39.81 0.01 8.27
N LEU A 679 -40.63 0.81 8.95
CA LEU A 679 -42.10 0.87 8.87
C LEU A 679 -42.74 2.29 9.06
N GLY A 680 -42.03 3.39 8.80
CA GLY A 680 -42.68 4.70 8.56
C GLY A 680 -42.94 5.61 9.78
N ASN A 681 -42.08 5.61 10.79
CA ASN A 681 -41.98 6.74 11.74
C ASN A 681 -40.49 7.00 12.09
N LEU A 682 -40.00 8.14 11.59
CA LEU A 682 -38.59 8.52 11.51
C LEU A 682 -37.97 8.79 12.88
N SER A 683 -36.88 8.09 13.16
CA SER A 683 -35.81 8.65 13.97
C SER A 683 -34.47 8.11 13.45
N ASP A 684 -33.87 8.87 12.55
CA ASP A 684 -32.44 8.87 12.20
C ASP A 684 -31.47 9.04 13.41
N ARG A 685 -32.00 8.97 14.63
CA ARG A 685 -31.30 8.93 15.90
C ARG A 685 -31.20 7.52 16.51
N MET A 686 -31.81 6.50 15.91
CA MET A 686 -31.82 5.15 16.49
C MET A 686 -31.10 4.13 15.63
N TRP A 687 -30.22 3.37 16.28
CA TRP A 687 -29.59 2.16 15.78
C TRP A 687 -30.21 0.96 16.49
N ASN A 688 -30.75 0.03 15.72
CA ASN A 688 -31.50 -1.10 16.26
C ASN A 688 -30.78 -2.41 15.97
N VAL A 689 -30.53 -3.19 17.02
CA VAL A 689 -30.01 -4.56 16.90
C VAL A 689 -31.07 -5.53 17.42
N ALA A 690 -31.72 -6.24 16.52
CA ALA A 690 -32.68 -7.28 16.89
C ALA A 690 -31.97 -8.61 17.08
N ALA A 691 -32.17 -9.26 18.22
CA ALA A 691 -31.56 -10.53 18.58
C ALA A 691 -32.62 -11.57 18.97
N GLN A 692 -32.42 -12.80 18.52
CA GLN A 692 -33.25 -13.96 18.87
C GLN A 692 -32.40 -14.96 19.66
N ASN A 693 -32.84 -15.24 20.89
CA ASN A 693 -32.25 -16.25 21.77
C ASN A 693 -32.90 -17.62 21.52
N THR A 694 -32.10 -18.58 21.13
CA THR A 694 -32.47 -19.99 20.90
C THR A 694 -32.07 -20.90 22.06
N ASP A 695 -31.38 -20.41 23.09
CA ASP A 695 -31.17 -21.16 24.34
C ASP A 695 -32.51 -21.31 25.08
N PRO A 696 -32.96 -22.55 25.37
CA PRO A 696 -34.20 -22.77 26.12
C PRO A 696 -34.07 -22.50 27.62
N ASN A 697 -32.86 -22.35 28.14
CA ASN A 697 -32.61 -22.33 29.58
C ASN A 697 -32.08 -20.99 30.10
N ASN A 698 -31.29 -20.26 29.30
CA ASN A 698 -30.60 -19.06 29.79
C ASN A 698 -31.05 -17.79 29.07
N ALA A 699 -31.15 -16.70 29.82
CA ALA A 699 -31.17 -15.36 29.25
C ALA A 699 -29.74 -14.95 28.87
N LEU A 700 -29.56 -14.35 27.71
CA LEU A 700 -28.23 -14.07 27.13
C LEU A 700 -28.10 -12.58 26.80
N GLN A 701 -26.92 -12.03 26.99
CA GLN A 701 -26.66 -10.60 26.81
C GLN A 701 -26.33 -10.27 25.36
N VAL A 702 -26.92 -9.19 24.87
CA VAL A 702 -26.59 -8.58 23.58
C VAL A 702 -26.37 -7.10 23.79
N GLN A 703 -25.24 -6.60 23.29
CA GLN A 703 -24.88 -5.19 23.28
C GLN A 703 -24.96 -4.65 21.85
N ALA A 704 -25.40 -3.40 21.73
CA ALA A 704 -25.41 -2.65 20.50
C ALA A 704 -24.72 -1.30 20.72
N SER A 705 -24.00 -0.86 19.69
CA SER A 705 -23.20 0.36 19.73
C SER A 705 -23.53 1.21 18.51
N ALA A 706 -23.75 2.51 18.71
CA ALA A 706 -24.07 3.45 17.64
C ALA A 706 -23.07 4.60 17.64
N VAL A 707 -22.68 4.99 16.44
CA VAL A 707 -21.85 6.14 16.17
C VAL A 707 -22.75 7.34 15.88
N CYS A 708 -22.66 8.40 16.70
CA CYS A 708 -23.56 9.54 16.68
C CYS A 708 -22.85 10.86 16.38
N ALA A 709 -23.46 11.73 15.57
CA ALA A 709 -22.95 13.07 15.26
C ALA A 709 -24.06 14.12 15.03
N SER A 710 -23.71 15.41 15.17
CA SER A 710 -24.66 16.52 14.99
C SER A 710 -24.96 16.82 13.50
N PRO A 711 -26.24 17.00 13.10
CA PRO A 711 -26.64 17.28 11.71
C PRO A 711 -26.12 18.61 11.16
N GLY A 712 -25.86 19.60 12.03
CA GLY A 712 -25.28 20.89 11.62
C GLY A 712 -23.86 20.78 11.05
N LEU A 713 -23.24 19.60 11.17
CA LEU A 713 -21.89 19.28 10.73
C LEU A 713 -21.86 18.45 9.43
N LEU A 714 -23.03 18.14 8.86
CA LEU A 714 -23.18 17.28 7.69
C LEU A 714 -23.83 18.06 6.54
N PRO A 715 -23.08 18.88 5.78
CA PRO A 715 -23.63 19.65 4.67
C PRO A 715 -24.26 18.72 3.63
N GLY A 716 -25.53 18.95 3.32
CA GLY A 716 -26.25 18.14 2.33
C GLY A 716 -26.41 16.67 2.75
N TYR A 717 -26.48 16.37 4.04
CA TYR A 717 -26.78 15.03 4.56
C TYR A 717 -27.96 14.33 3.84
N GLN A 718 -27.87 13.02 3.67
CA GLN A 718 -28.94 12.15 3.20
C GLN A 718 -28.79 10.74 3.78
N ILE A 719 -29.91 10.04 3.94
CA ILE A 719 -29.94 8.59 4.16
C ILE A 719 -30.47 7.98 2.87
N VAL A 720 -29.77 6.98 2.34
CA VAL A 720 -30.21 6.19 1.20
C VAL A 720 -30.35 4.74 1.62
N SER A 721 -31.47 4.11 1.29
CA SER A 721 -31.75 2.71 1.60
C SER A 721 -32.19 1.98 0.35
N ASN A 722 -31.92 0.67 0.31
CA ASN A 722 -32.37 -0.22 -0.74
C ASN A 722 -32.73 -1.59 -0.14
N GLN A 723 -33.63 -2.30 -0.81
CA GLN A 723 -34.12 -3.60 -0.38
C GLN A 723 -34.14 -4.55 -1.58
N VAL A 724 -33.71 -5.78 -1.37
CA VAL A 724 -33.91 -6.88 -2.31
C VAL A 724 -34.60 -8.04 -1.60
N MET A 725 -35.62 -8.60 -2.24
CA MET A 725 -36.18 -9.88 -1.85
C MET A 725 -35.31 -10.99 -2.43
N LEU A 726 -34.70 -11.80 -1.57
CA LEU A 726 -33.93 -12.97 -1.96
C LEU A 726 -34.88 -14.16 -2.15
N PRO A 727 -35.05 -14.70 -3.37
CA PRO A 727 -35.80 -15.95 -3.57
C PRO A 727 -35.32 -17.09 -2.68
N ALA A 728 -36.15 -18.12 -2.54
CA ALA A 728 -35.76 -19.35 -1.84
C ALA A 728 -34.46 -19.93 -2.44
N SER A 729 -33.54 -20.40 -1.58
CA SER A 729 -32.24 -20.99 -1.96
C SER A 729 -31.40 -20.13 -2.91
N SER A 730 -31.43 -18.81 -2.76
CA SER A 730 -30.69 -17.87 -3.61
C SER A 730 -29.71 -17.02 -2.81
N ALA A 731 -28.84 -16.28 -3.50
CA ALA A 731 -28.04 -15.22 -2.91
C ALA A 731 -28.13 -13.97 -3.80
N GLY A 732 -27.92 -12.80 -3.22
CA GLY A 732 -28.07 -11.54 -3.94
C GLY A 732 -27.37 -10.38 -3.25
N ASN A 733 -26.88 -9.46 -4.07
CA ASN A 733 -26.31 -8.18 -3.63
C ASN A 733 -27.41 -7.14 -3.50
N VAL A 734 -27.34 -6.35 -2.44
CA VAL A 734 -28.12 -5.14 -2.25
C VAL A 734 -27.12 -4.02 -2.07
N ASN A 735 -27.12 -3.08 -3.01
CA ASN A 735 -26.29 -1.90 -2.93
C ASN A 735 -27.14 -0.63 -2.79
N VAL A 736 -26.56 0.36 -2.12
CA VAL A 736 -27.02 1.75 -2.13
C VAL A 736 -25.89 2.63 -2.61
N THR A 737 -26.23 3.65 -3.38
CA THR A 737 -25.26 4.62 -3.89
C THR A 737 -25.73 6.02 -3.54
N CYS A 738 -24.84 6.79 -2.93
CA CYS A 738 -25.05 8.19 -2.60
C CYS A 738 -25.22 9.02 -3.87
N SER A 739 -26.14 9.98 -3.86
CA SER A 739 -26.29 11.01 -4.90
C SER A 739 -24.97 11.70 -5.25
N ALA A 740 -24.88 12.24 -6.46
CA ALA A 740 -23.69 12.93 -6.96
C ALA A 740 -23.20 14.03 -5.99
N GLY A 741 -21.89 14.07 -5.76
CA GLY A 741 -21.23 15.02 -4.84
C GLY A 741 -21.32 14.67 -3.36
N LYS A 742 -21.83 13.49 -3.00
CA LYS A 742 -21.92 13.02 -1.61
C LYS A 742 -21.23 11.67 -1.43
N ASN A 743 -20.58 11.53 -0.28
CA ASN A 743 -19.84 10.35 0.14
C ASN A 743 -20.54 9.63 1.28
N VAL A 744 -20.34 8.32 1.37
CA VAL A 744 -20.73 7.43 2.47
C VAL A 744 -19.95 7.83 3.72
N LEU A 745 -20.68 8.09 4.79
CA LEU A 745 -20.13 8.36 6.12
C LEU A 745 -20.25 7.15 7.04
N GLY A 746 -21.17 6.24 6.75
CA GLY A 746 -21.38 5.02 7.49
C GLY A 746 -22.67 4.36 7.01
N GLY A 747 -23.05 3.24 7.62
CA GLY A 747 -24.20 2.48 7.17
C GLY A 747 -24.52 1.30 8.06
N GLY A 748 -25.51 0.53 7.63
CA GLY A 748 -25.97 -0.70 8.27
C GLY A 748 -26.76 -1.58 7.32
N PHE A 749 -27.17 -2.73 7.82
CA PHE A 749 -27.90 -3.75 7.07
C PHE A 749 -28.96 -4.42 7.94
N ALA A 750 -30.06 -4.86 7.34
CA ALA A 750 -31.05 -5.68 8.03
C ALA A 750 -31.36 -6.94 7.23
N LEU A 751 -31.65 -8.04 7.91
CA LEU A 751 -32.05 -9.31 7.29
C LEU A 751 -33.48 -9.65 7.73
N GLY A 752 -34.30 -10.14 6.79
CA GLY A 752 -35.69 -10.48 7.10
C GLY A 752 -35.83 -11.66 8.05
N HIS A 753 -34.87 -12.58 8.03
CA HIS A 753 -34.90 -13.78 8.85
C HIS A 753 -33.49 -14.41 8.95
N SER A 754 -32.74 -14.15 10.02
CA SER A 754 -31.31 -14.51 10.12
C SER A 754 -30.98 -15.99 10.20
N VAL A 755 -31.95 -16.84 10.56
CA VAL A 755 -31.77 -18.31 10.49
C VAL A 755 -31.60 -18.77 9.04
N PHE A 756 -32.33 -18.13 8.12
CA PHE A 756 -32.33 -18.50 6.72
C PHE A 756 -31.45 -17.59 5.89
N VAL A 757 -31.43 -16.30 6.17
CA VAL A 757 -30.62 -15.32 5.46
C VAL A 757 -29.32 -15.11 6.23
N LYS A 758 -28.20 -15.49 5.62
CA LYS A 758 -26.86 -15.29 6.17
C LYS A 758 -26.19 -14.10 5.50
N LEU A 759 -25.64 -13.19 6.31
CA LEU A 759 -24.76 -12.15 5.79
C LEU A 759 -23.45 -12.77 5.33
N VAL A 760 -23.05 -12.43 4.11
CA VAL A 760 -21.73 -12.78 3.57
C VAL A 760 -20.77 -11.62 3.76
N HIS A 761 -21.21 -10.42 3.37
CA HIS A 761 -20.45 -9.21 3.61
C HIS A 761 -21.34 -7.97 3.69
N SER A 762 -20.88 -6.96 4.43
CA SER A 762 -21.43 -5.61 4.46
C SER A 762 -20.28 -4.61 4.51
N TYR A 763 -20.07 -3.86 3.44
CA TYR A 763 -18.99 -2.88 3.39
C TYR A 763 -19.20 -1.76 2.37
N PRO A 764 -18.53 -0.62 2.54
CA PRO A 764 -18.48 0.41 1.51
C PRO A 764 -17.61 -0.05 0.32
N LEU A 765 -18.19 -0.14 -0.89
CA LEU A 765 -17.47 -0.48 -2.13
C LEU A 765 -16.47 0.60 -2.54
N ASN A 766 -16.82 1.85 -2.27
CA ASN A 766 -16.03 3.05 -2.50
C ASN A 766 -16.57 4.17 -1.60
N ASP A 767 -16.07 5.39 -1.77
CA ASP A 767 -16.53 6.56 -1.05
C ASP A 767 -18.01 6.92 -1.29
N ARG A 768 -18.72 6.30 -2.24
CA ARG A 768 -20.10 6.64 -2.62
C ARG A 768 -21.10 5.47 -2.58
N SER A 769 -20.68 4.23 -2.35
CA SER A 769 -21.58 3.08 -2.38
C SER A 769 -21.36 2.14 -1.21
N TRP A 770 -22.45 1.62 -0.63
CA TRP A 770 -22.44 0.56 0.40
C TRP A 770 -23.12 -0.69 -0.14
N ASP A 771 -22.51 -1.85 0.07
CA ASP A 771 -22.98 -3.11 -0.48
C ASP A 771 -23.11 -4.18 0.60
N VAL A 772 -24.19 -4.95 0.48
CA VAL A 772 -24.55 -6.05 1.36
C VAL A 772 -24.84 -7.26 0.51
N PHE A 773 -24.06 -8.32 0.68
CA PHE A 773 -24.35 -9.62 0.08
C PHE A 773 -24.91 -10.56 1.13
N ALA A 774 -26.03 -11.18 0.79
CA ALA A 774 -26.72 -12.10 1.65
C ALA A 774 -27.19 -13.35 0.89
N GLN A 775 -27.18 -14.48 1.59
CA GLN A 775 -27.60 -15.77 1.06
C GLN A 775 -28.84 -16.26 1.82
N ASN A 776 -29.94 -16.50 1.10
CA ASN A 776 -31.13 -17.16 1.61
C ASN A 776 -31.01 -18.68 1.49
N THR A 777 -30.99 -19.36 2.63
CA THR A 777 -30.91 -20.81 2.79
C THR A 777 -32.27 -21.46 3.03
N ASP A 778 -33.37 -20.69 3.09
CA ASP A 778 -34.72 -21.24 3.13
C ASP A 778 -35.05 -21.86 1.75
N PRO A 779 -35.39 -23.16 1.68
CA PRO A 779 -35.79 -23.79 0.42
C PRO A 779 -37.19 -23.41 -0.05
N ASN A 780 -38.00 -22.78 0.80
CA ASN A 780 -39.43 -22.61 0.56
C ASN A 780 -39.85 -21.13 0.42
N ASN A 781 -39.20 -20.21 1.13
CA ASN A 781 -39.65 -18.81 1.18
C ASN A 781 -38.58 -17.82 0.72
N ALA A 782 -39.06 -16.70 0.17
CA ALA A 782 -38.22 -15.55 -0.11
C ALA A 782 -38.12 -14.65 1.12
N TRP A 783 -36.93 -14.12 1.39
CA TRP A 783 -36.67 -13.26 2.53
C TRP A 783 -35.95 -11.97 2.11
N PRO A 784 -36.32 -10.81 2.66
CA PRO A 784 -35.67 -9.54 2.32
C PRO A 784 -34.28 -9.39 2.94
N ALA A 785 -33.43 -8.63 2.26
CA ALA A 785 -32.23 -8.01 2.81
C ALA A 785 -32.28 -6.50 2.51
N TRP A 786 -31.93 -5.68 3.51
CA TRP A 786 -31.88 -4.23 3.43
C TRP A 786 -30.46 -3.74 3.64
N VAL A 787 -30.12 -2.66 2.95
CA VAL A 787 -28.89 -1.90 3.16
C VAL A 787 -29.24 -0.42 3.26
N THR A 788 -28.62 0.26 4.21
CA THR A 788 -28.78 1.69 4.43
C THR A 788 -27.42 2.33 4.54
N ALA A 789 -27.19 3.41 3.77
CA ALA A 789 -26.01 4.23 3.87
C ALA A 789 -26.38 5.67 4.25
N VAL A 790 -25.58 6.22 5.13
CA VAL A 790 -25.60 7.62 5.53
C VAL A 790 -24.61 8.36 4.65
N CYS A 791 -25.04 9.39 3.92
CA CYS A 791 -24.16 10.17 3.05
C CYS A 791 -24.18 11.66 3.37
N ALA A 792 -23.09 12.37 3.09
CA ALA A 792 -23.04 13.83 3.12
C ALA A 792 -22.09 14.36 2.04
N ALA A 793 -22.15 15.66 1.75
CA ALA A 793 -21.20 16.26 0.82
C ALA A 793 -19.77 16.11 1.34
N ALA A 794 -18.82 15.84 0.43
CA ALA A 794 -17.41 15.94 0.76
C ALA A 794 -17.12 17.41 1.15
N GLY A 795 -16.79 17.64 2.42
CA GLY A 795 -16.31 18.94 2.86
C GLY A 795 -14.88 19.19 2.35
N PRO A 796 -14.45 20.46 2.23
CA PRO A 796 -13.04 20.78 2.05
C PRO A 796 -12.19 20.28 3.22
#